data_AF-A0A1Q3WYZ8-F1
#
_entry.id   AF-A0A1Q3WYZ8-F1
#
_cell.length_a   1.000
_cell.length_b   1.000
_cell.length_c   1.000
_cell.angle_alpha   90.00
_cell.angle_beta   90.00
_cell.angle_gamma   90.00
#
_symmetry.space_group_name_H-M   'P 1'
#
loop_
_entity.id
_entity.type
_entity.pdbx_description
1 polymer ?
#
loop_
_entity_poly.entity_id
_entity_poly.type
_entity_poly.pdbx_seq_one_letter_code
_entity_poly.pdbx_strand_id
1 'polypeptide(L)'
;MNVVRLLFSLAWMLVATKVGAQSPVNGSGNLVSGGRTRTFSYHLPTAFPKDNLPLVIAFHGDGGTGAGFQSYAGLDAVANTQNFLVVYPDAVTVGGGIQFNKYADTAPGFGSAGDANGPSPADPNAPDDVRFTSDLIDYFAQTYRINRNRVYVTGHSGGGYMCYFLSMALANKIAAFAPVAASLWVNNSYSNTYFSAGTYTPVPILHIHSAGDPTVTPPIVPYPKTPAYAWPLSNYAGMNCNNWSSYTTTAFNPTVDSLTFCGSGKKVVLLMTKDATHGWSTQFNVAQTIWNFVKSYQLSSFPEVDNHIKVDQFGYLPLAKKVAVVSNPQTGYNSGEPFTPSATYQIRNAVNDAVVFTGTPTSWSAGATHTQSGDKVWWFDFSALQIPGTYYVYDVGQNKRSYAFDIGNTVYQTVLKQATRVFFYQRSGFAKQTPYAQSPWTDGAAFLGTQQDADCRLVSNTSVTTSKDVRGGWFDAGDYNKYVPFTYGTLVDMLLAYQENPTVWTDDFNLPESGNGVPDLLDEVKWELDWLLRMQQADGSLLHKVSVIDFSATSPPSADTHARRYGAASTDATATGAAVFALAAIQFKSLSSPTLQSYGSTLQTAAINAFNWANSNPSVLFNNAGFQSVAATYADNDRLARRVAAAAFLYVLTGDNTYKTFFDANYSQVHLMQWSFAYPFEATYQDALLYYTRAAGATTSVKNAILSTYSGSLKTGNSDNLPSYLNQSDAYRAFLKNDNYTWGSNETKSHQGNMFFTMNVYNQDVGNKTNYRDAGMGFIHYLHGVNPTAYCYLTNMGAYGGEFSAPTMYHSWFGDGTVFDLNPPPGYLMGGANPTYAPDAAYSGPVISPPQNQPIQKSYKAWNTSYPENSWQLNEPAIYSQGAYIRLLSQASCYTDRVTSVRSGNWNDPATWACGRIPSLTDQAFVQPGHVVTIDATVQAKGLDLKGKVNYINGGKLTIGN
;
A
#
# COMPACT_ATOMS: atom_id res chain seq x y z
N MET A 1 22.49 12.06 -44.97
CA MET A 1 22.54 11.98 -46.45
C MET A 1 21.19 11.47 -46.95
N ASN A 2 20.56 12.24 -47.85
CA ASN A 2 19.49 11.92 -48.82
C ASN A 2 18.21 11.23 -48.27
N VAL A 3 17.08 11.93 -48.02
CA VAL A 3 16.09 12.53 -48.97
C VAL A 3 15.48 11.50 -49.93
N VAL A 4 14.17 11.18 -49.77
CA VAL A 4 13.09 11.34 -50.78
C VAL A 4 11.72 11.14 -50.11
N ARG A 5 10.79 12.04 -50.46
CA ARG A 5 9.38 12.17 -50.08
C ARG A 5 8.50 11.04 -50.63
N LEU A 6 7.39 10.73 -49.95
CA LEU A 6 6.12 10.50 -50.65
C LEU A 6 4.92 11.02 -49.82
N LEU A 7 4.15 11.90 -50.46
CA LEU A 7 2.91 12.50 -49.99
C LEU A 7 1.77 11.46 -50.02
N PHE A 8 1.03 11.32 -48.92
CA PHE A 8 -0.37 10.90 -48.97
C PHE A 8 -1.22 11.77 -48.03
N SER A 9 -1.99 12.62 -48.70
CA SER A 9 -3.31 13.19 -48.41
C SER A 9 -3.88 13.07 -47.00
N LEU A 10 -4.21 14.25 -46.46
CA LEU A 10 -5.18 14.49 -45.40
C LEU A 10 -6.48 13.70 -45.63
N ALA A 11 -6.83 12.84 -44.67
CA ALA A 11 -8.20 12.57 -44.28
C ALA A 11 -8.27 12.72 -42.76
N TRP A 12 -8.67 13.91 -42.31
CA TRP A 12 -9.05 14.16 -40.93
C TRP A 12 -10.34 13.38 -40.65
N MET A 13 -10.22 12.18 -40.07
CA MET A 13 -11.28 11.65 -39.21
C MET A 13 -10.86 11.94 -37.77
N LEU A 14 -11.61 12.84 -37.12
CA LEU A 14 -11.70 12.90 -35.67
C LEU A 14 -12.15 11.51 -35.17
N VAL A 15 -11.22 10.63 -34.90
CA VAL A 15 -11.46 9.52 -33.98
C VAL A 15 -11.28 10.10 -32.60
N ALA A 16 -12.41 10.53 -32.01
CA ALA A 16 -12.47 10.81 -30.58
C ALA A 16 -11.94 9.57 -29.85
N THR A 17 -10.74 9.67 -29.28
CA THR A 17 -10.18 8.67 -28.39
C THR A 17 -11.11 8.55 -27.20
N LYS A 18 -11.90 7.48 -27.17
CA LYS A 18 -12.63 7.09 -25.97
C LYS A 18 -11.57 6.73 -24.92
N VAL A 19 -11.33 7.66 -23.99
CA VAL A 19 -10.77 7.34 -22.68
C VAL A 19 -11.63 6.21 -22.12
N GLY A 20 -11.05 5.02 -21.98
CA GLY A 20 -11.70 3.91 -21.31
C GLY A 20 -11.84 4.29 -19.84
N ALA A 21 -13.01 4.81 -19.46
CA ALA A 21 -13.36 4.96 -18.05
C ALA A 21 -13.25 3.57 -17.39
N GLN A 22 -12.62 3.50 -16.21
CA GLN A 22 -12.58 2.30 -15.36
C GLN A 22 -13.99 1.69 -15.33
N SER A 23 -14.15 0.37 -15.50
CA SER A 23 -15.50 -0.19 -15.45
C SER A 23 -16.10 0.01 -14.04
N PRO A 24 -17.35 0.49 -13.92
CA PRO A 24 -18.01 0.60 -12.62
C PRO A 24 -18.03 -0.76 -11.92
N VAL A 25 -17.73 -0.79 -10.61
CA VAL A 25 -17.72 -2.04 -9.84
C VAL A 25 -18.97 -2.09 -8.95
N ASN A 26 -19.86 -3.02 -9.28
CA ASN A 26 -20.90 -3.45 -8.37
C ASN A 26 -20.34 -4.53 -7.45
N GLY A 27 -20.50 -4.36 -6.14
CA GLY A 27 -20.11 -5.33 -5.14
C GLY A 27 -21.20 -5.58 -4.11
N SER A 28 -20.98 -6.57 -3.27
CA SER A 28 -21.82 -6.84 -2.09
C SER A 28 -20.94 -7.18 -0.90
N GLY A 29 -21.46 -6.95 0.31
CA GLY A 29 -20.73 -7.17 1.54
C GLY A 29 -21.67 -7.52 2.70
N ASN A 30 -21.05 -7.87 3.82
CA ASN A 30 -21.76 -8.06 5.08
C ASN A 30 -20.90 -7.60 6.26
N LEU A 31 -21.55 -7.26 7.37
CA LEU A 31 -20.91 -6.94 8.64
C LEU A 31 -21.77 -7.38 9.82
N VAL A 32 -21.17 -7.56 11.00
CA VAL A 32 -21.91 -7.83 12.24
C VAL A 32 -22.24 -6.50 12.91
N SER A 33 -23.53 -6.19 13.08
CA SER A 33 -24.02 -4.98 13.76
C SER A 33 -25.18 -5.35 14.69
N GLY A 34 -25.15 -4.86 15.93
CA GLY A 34 -26.18 -5.17 16.93
C GLY A 34 -26.33 -6.69 17.20
N GLY A 35 -25.24 -7.44 17.10
CA GLY A 35 -25.24 -8.91 17.26
C GLY A 35 -25.82 -9.69 16.07
N ARG A 36 -26.05 -9.06 14.92
CA ARG A 36 -26.63 -9.68 13.71
C ARG A 36 -25.74 -9.47 12.51
N THR A 37 -25.64 -10.47 11.64
CA THR A 37 -25.06 -10.30 10.30
C THR A 37 -26.02 -9.51 9.43
N ARG A 38 -25.54 -8.41 8.85
CA ARG A 38 -26.28 -7.51 7.98
C ARG A 38 -25.62 -7.45 6.62
N THR A 39 -26.42 -7.43 5.55
CA THR A 39 -25.93 -7.43 4.16
C THR A 39 -26.23 -6.11 3.47
N PHE A 40 -25.47 -5.83 2.42
CA PHE A 40 -25.64 -4.65 1.56
C PHE A 40 -25.04 -4.92 0.18
N SER A 41 -25.56 -4.24 -0.84
CA SER A 41 -24.86 -4.05 -2.12
C SER A 41 -24.27 -2.64 -2.20
N TYR A 42 -23.29 -2.42 -3.05
CA TYR A 42 -22.70 -1.12 -3.26
C TYR A 42 -22.21 -0.93 -4.69
N HIS A 43 -22.03 0.33 -5.06
CA HIS A 43 -21.50 0.77 -6.35
C HIS A 43 -20.31 1.70 -6.14
N LEU A 44 -19.18 1.35 -6.73
CA LEU A 44 -17.99 2.20 -6.80
C LEU A 44 -17.92 2.87 -8.18
N PRO A 45 -17.65 4.19 -8.24
CA PRO A 45 -17.62 4.91 -9.50
C PRO A 45 -16.35 4.60 -10.30
N THR A 46 -16.39 4.88 -11.60
CA THR A 46 -15.30 4.66 -12.57
C THR A 46 -14.02 5.48 -12.34
N ALA A 47 -14.04 6.44 -11.43
CA ALA A 47 -12.85 7.17 -10.99
C ALA A 47 -13.16 7.75 -9.61
N PHE A 48 -12.43 7.36 -8.56
CA PHE A 48 -12.58 8.00 -7.27
C PHE A 48 -11.25 8.33 -6.61
N PRO A 49 -11.16 9.48 -5.92
CA PRO A 49 -10.05 9.74 -5.03
C PRO A 49 -10.13 8.75 -3.84
N LYS A 50 -8.99 8.17 -3.43
CA LYS A 50 -8.92 7.24 -2.30
C LYS A 50 -9.34 7.87 -0.97
N ASP A 51 -9.25 9.20 -0.86
CA ASP A 51 -9.78 10.01 0.25
C ASP A 51 -10.76 11.04 -0.28
N ASN A 52 -11.59 11.60 0.60
CA ASN A 52 -12.62 12.58 0.25
C ASN A 52 -13.79 12.00 -0.61
N LEU A 53 -13.88 10.68 -0.78
CA LEU A 53 -14.96 10.04 -1.53
C LEU A 53 -16.30 10.20 -0.79
N PRO A 54 -17.29 10.90 -1.35
CA PRO A 54 -18.59 11.03 -0.69
C PRO A 54 -19.33 9.70 -0.67
N LEU A 55 -20.18 9.51 0.34
CA LEU A 55 -21.01 8.32 0.47
C LEU A 55 -22.48 8.69 0.39
N VAL A 56 -23.24 7.99 -0.43
CA VAL A 56 -24.71 8.00 -0.43
C VAL A 56 -25.22 6.64 0.04
N ILE A 57 -25.98 6.62 1.14
CA ILE A 57 -26.68 5.40 1.60
C ILE A 57 -28.13 5.49 1.14
N ALA A 58 -28.58 4.49 0.38
CA ALA A 58 -29.86 4.46 -0.31
C ALA A 58 -30.74 3.30 0.21
N PHE A 59 -31.77 3.63 0.98
CA PHE A 59 -32.66 2.66 1.62
C PHE A 59 -33.86 2.30 0.73
N HIS A 60 -34.06 1.01 0.51
CA HIS A 60 -35.19 0.48 -0.25
C HIS A 60 -36.53 0.60 0.54
N GLY A 61 -37.65 0.53 -0.18
CA GLY A 61 -38.99 0.47 0.44
C GLY A 61 -39.32 -0.91 1.02
N ASP A 62 -40.42 -1.01 1.76
CA ASP A 62 -40.83 -2.27 2.41
C ASP A 62 -40.97 -3.43 1.41
N GLY A 63 -40.58 -4.63 1.85
CA GLY A 63 -40.57 -5.83 1.02
C GLY A 63 -39.46 -5.89 -0.04
N GLY A 64 -38.68 -4.82 -0.20
CA GLY A 64 -37.56 -4.76 -1.15
C GLY A 64 -36.25 -5.35 -0.64
N THR A 65 -35.20 -5.15 -1.43
CA THR A 65 -33.79 -5.47 -1.10
C THR A 65 -32.87 -4.36 -1.61
N GLY A 66 -31.65 -4.28 -1.09
CA GLY A 66 -30.63 -3.33 -1.52
C GLY A 66 -30.33 -3.46 -3.02
N ALA A 67 -30.03 -4.68 -3.47
CA ALA A 67 -29.78 -4.96 -4.88
C ALA A 67 -31.01 -4.66 -5.77
N GLY A 68 -32.21 -4.90 -5.26
CA GLY A 68 -33.45 -4.54 -5.95
C GLY A 68 -33.56 -3.03 -6.18
N PHE A 69 -33.28 -2.22 -5.14
CA PHE A 69 -33.33 -0.77 -5.26
C PHE A 69 -32.22 -0.21 -6.15
N GLN A 70 -31.01 -0.78 -6.07
CA GLN A 70 -29.89 -0.45 -6.95
C GLN A 70 -30.26 -0.54 -8.43
N SER A 71 -31.06 -1.54 -8.82
CA SER A 71 -31.40 -1.79 -10.23
C SER A 71 -32.22 -0.67 -10.90
N TYR A 72 -32.93 0.17 -10.13
CA TYR A 72 -33.80 1.20 -10.69
C TYR A 72 -33.63 2.60 -10.07
N ALA A 73 -32.89 2.77 -8.97
CA ALA A 73 -32.69 4.08 -8.34
C ALA A 73 -31.97 5.09 -9.25
N GLY A 74 -31.14 4.60 -10.18
CA GLY A 74 -30.36 5.41 -11.11
C GLY A 74 -29.14 6.10 -10.49
N LEU A 75 -28.84 5.84 -9.21
CA LEU A 75 -27.73 6.44 -8.48
C LEU A 75 -26.36 5.96 -8.99
N ASP A 76 -26.23 4.72 -9.47
CA ASP A 76 -24.99 4.16 -10.02
C ASP A 76 -24.47 5.00 -11.22
N ALA A 77 -25.36 5.35 -12.16
CA ALA A 77 -24.98 6.19 -13.29
C ALA A 77 -24.51 7.59 -12.86
N VAL A 78 -25.17 8.16 -11.85
CA VAL A 78 -24.79 9.47 -11.30
C VAL A 78 -23.47 9.37 -10.53
N ALA A 79 -23.28 8.33 -9.73
CA ALA A 79 -22.04 8.02 -9.02
C ALA A 79 -20.85 7.98 -9.97
N ASN A 80 -20.96 7.27 -11.11
CA ASN A 80 -19.91 7.22 -12.12
C ASN A 80 -19.54 8.59 -12.70
N THR A 81 -20.51 9.48 -12.87
CA THR A 81 -20.26 10.81 -13.46
C THR A 81 -19.82 11.85 -12.44
N GLN A 82 -20.05 11.60 -11.14
CA GLN A 82 -19.88 12.59 -10.07
C GLN A 82 -18.92 12.14 -8.96
N ASN A 83 -18.36 10.93 -9.07
CA ASN A 83 -17.35 10.33 -8.21
C ASN A 83 -17.79 10.24 -6.74
N PHE A 84 -18.85 9.49 -6.46
CA PHE A 84 -19.26 9.10 -5.10
C PHE A 84 -19.60 7.61 -4.99
N LEU A 85 -19.46 7.06 -3.79
CA LEU A 85 -19.83 5.68 -3.46
C LEU A 85 -21.32 5.62 -3.13
N VAL A 86 -22.03 4.59 -3.61
CA VAL A 86 -23.42 4.32 -3.22
C VAL A 86 -23.52 2.99 -2.50
N VAL A 87 -24.22 2.94 -1.38
CA VAL A 87 -24.52 1.71 -0.64
C VAL A 87 -26.01 1.52 -0.57
N TYR A 88 -26.46 0.30 -0.80
CA TYR A 88 -27.84 -0.14 -0.73
C TYR A 88 -27.95 -1.22 0.34
N PRO A 89 -28.25 -0.85 1.60
CA PRO A 89 -28.37 -1.81 2.69
C PRO A 89 -29.59 -2.70 2.51
N ASP A 90 -29.52 -3.94 3.02
CA ASP A 90 -30.69 -4.79 3.17
C ASP A 90 -31.36 -4.59 4.54
N ALA A 91 -32.69 -4.48 4.52
CA ALA A 91 -33.51 -4.64 5.71
C ALA A 91 -33.60 -6.12 6.13
N VAL A 92 -34.10 -6.36 7.34
CA VAL A 92 -34.33 -7.71 7.86
C VAL A 92 -35.82 -8.00 8.02
N THR A 93 -36.19 -9.27 8.07
CA THR A 93 -37.58 -9.70 8.29
C THR A 93 -37.98 -9.53 9.75
N VAL A 94 -38.88 -8.58 10.04
CA VAL A 94 -39.45 -8.34 11.37
C VAL A 94 -40.93 -7.99 11.26
N GLY A 95 -41.76 -8.55 12.16
CA GLY A 95 -43.22 -8.35 12.14
C GLY A 95 -43.92 -8.93 10.90
N GLY A 96 -43.31 -9.93 10.23
CA GLY A 96 -43.89 -10.61 9.06
C GLY A 96 -43.49 -10.03 7.70
N GLY A 97 -42.62 -9.02 7.64
CA GLY A 97 -42.14 -8.43 6.39
C GLY A 97 -40.71 -7.90 6.48
N ILE A 98 -40.10 -7.63 5.33
CA ILE A 98 -38.74 -7.04 5.21
C ILE A 98 -38.88 -5.51 5.31
N GLN A 99 -38.31 -4.89 6.34
CA GLN A 99 -38.46 -3.45 6.57
C GLN A 99 -37.37 -2.86 7.49
N PHE A 100 -37.05 -1.58 7.27
CA PHE A 100 -36.17 -0.80 8.16
C PHE A 100 -36.95 -0.21 9.34
N ASN A 101 -36.28 0.22 10.41
CA ASN A 101 -36.89 1.07 11.43
C ASN A 101 -37.45 2.35 10.79
N LYS A 102 -38.69 2.71 11.11
CA LYS A 102 -39.39 3.88 10.54
C LYS A 102 -39.86 4.86 11.61
N TYR A 103 -39.96 4.40 12.85
CA TYR A 103 -40.49 5.17 13.97
C TYR A 103 -39.34 5.80 14.74
N ALA A 104 -39.30 7.12 14.74
CA ALA A 104 -38.30 7.88 15.47
C ALA A 104 -38.69 8.06 16.94
N ASP A 105 -37.90 7.48 17.84
CA ASP A 105 -38.01 7.60 19.29
C ASP A 105 -36.62 7.41 19.95
N THR A 106 -36.60 7.23 21.28
CA THR A 106 -35.37 6.99 22.06
C THR A 106 -34.87 5.55 22.02
N ALA A 107 -35.57 4.61 21.37
CA ALA A 107 -35.22 3.20 21.30
C ALA A 107 -35.70 2.58 19.98
N PRO A 108 -34.80 2.22 19.04
CA PRO A 108 -35.17 1.87 17.66
C PRO A 108 -36.28 0.80 17.60
N GLY A 109 -37.40 1.15 16.95
CA GLY A 109 -38.61 0.35 16.90
C GLY A 109 -39.45 0.57 15.62
N PHE A 110 -40.66 0.01 15.59
CA PHE A 110 -41.53 -0.01 14.40
C PHE A 110 -42.93 0.63 14.60
N GLY A 111 -43.18 1.40 15.67
CA GLY A 111 -44.51 1.89 16.06
C GLY A 111 -44.97 1.33 17.40
N SER A 112 -46.25 1.45 17.79
CA SER A 112 -46.78 0.96 19.08
C SER A 112 -47.53 -0.37 18.96
N ALA A 113 -47.62 -1.18 20.02
CA ALA A 113 -48.46 -2.38 20.03
C ALA A 113 -49.94 -2.02 19.79
N GLY A 114 -50.52 -2.50 18.68
CA GLY A 114 -51.93 -2.25 18.32
C GLY A 114 -52.17 -1.05 17.40
N ASP A 115 -51.13 -0.41 16.86
CA ASP A 115 -51.28 0.54 15.75
C ASP A 115 -51.60 -0.24 14.45
N ALA A 116 -52.66 0.19 13.74
CA ALA A 116 -53.08 -0.41 12.49
C ALA A 116 -52.00 -0.30 11.37
N ASN A 117 -51.00 0.57 11.56
CA ASN A 117 -49.93 0.82 10.60
C ASN A 117 -48.48 0.64 11.14
N GLY A 118 -48.27 0.02 12.32
CA GLY A 118 -47.01 -0.69 12.61
C GLY A 118 -46.67 -1.05 14.07
N PRO A 119 -45.75 -2.02 14.29
CA PRO A 119 -45.62 -2.75 15.55
C PRO A 119 -44.72 -2.13 16.65
N SER A 120 -44.95 -2.56 17.90
CA SER A 120 -44.35 -2.14 19.18
C SER A 120 -42.82 -1.89 19.20
N PRO A 121 -42.31 -0.84 19.90
CA PRO A 121 -40.88 -0.62 20.11
C PRO A 121 -40.28 -1.60 21.13
N ALA A 122 -41.14 -2.42 21.76
CA ALA A 122 -40.76 -3.46 22.71
C ALA A 122 -40.54 -4.83 22.05
N ASP A 123 -40.48 -4.93 20.72
CA ASP A 123 -40.09 -6.18 20.05
C ASP A 123 -38.61 -6.47 20.35
N PRO A 124 -38.29 -7.51 21.16
CA PRO A 124 -36.91 -7.85 21.47
C PRO A 124 -36.13 -8.31 20.22
N ASN A 125 -36.82 -8.59 19.12
CA ASN A 125 -36.25 -8.96 17.84
C ASN A 125 -36.20 -7.80 16.83
N ALA A 126 -36.55 -6.56 17.19
CA ALA A 126 -36.35 -5.41 16.31
C ALA A 126 -34.85 -5.23 15.99
N PRO A 127 -34.47 -4.93 14.73
CA PRO A 127 -33.11 -4.56 14.40
C PRO A 127 -32.86 -3.12 14.87
N ASP A 128 -31.59 -2.82 15.16
CA ASP A 128 -31.13 -1.44 15.35
C ASP A 128 -30.52 -0.95 14.02
N ASP A 129 -31.36 -0.39 13.15
CA ASP A 129 -30.93 0.12 11.85
C ASP A 129 -30.20 1.46 11.96
N VAL A 130 -30.37 2.21 13.06
CA VAL A 130 -29.57 3.40 13.35
C VAL A 130 -28.13 2.98 13.63
N ARG A 131 -27.93 1.99 14.51
CA ARG A 131 -26.62 1.40 14.77
C ARG A 131 -26.02 0.81 13.50
N PHE A 132 -26.79 0.04 12.74
CA PHE A 132 -26.31 -0.53 11.48
C PHE A 132 -25.87 0.54 10.48
N THR A 133 -26.62 1.64 10.36
CA THR A 133 -26.22 2.75 9.49
C THR A 133 -24.92 3.41 9.97
N SER A 134 -24.77 3.62 11.28
CA SER A 134 -23.51 4.13 11.86
C SER A 134 -22.34 3.18 11.60
N ASP A 135 -22.54 1.88 11.81
CA ASP A 135 -21.53 0.85 11.59
C ASP A 135 -21.19 0.70 10.09
N LEU A 136 -22.15 0.92 9.17
CA LEU A 136 -21.89 1.02 7.74
C LEU A 136 -21.01 2.23 7.41
N ILE A 137 -21.29 3.41 7.95
CA ILE A 137 -20.44 4.60 7.74
C ILE A 137 -19.01 4.32 8.20
N ASP A 138 -18.86 3.70 9.37
CA ASP A 138 -17.54 3.37 9.90
C ASP A 138 -16.86 2.24 9.08
N TYR A 139 -17.60 1.23 8.63
CA TYR A 139 -17.12 0.18 7.72
C TYR A 139 -16.62 0.77 6.39
N PHE A 140 -17.40 1.64 5.74
CA PHE A 140 -17.00 2.27 4.49
C PHE A 140 -15.89 3.30 4.69
N ALA A 141 -15.78 3.93 5.86
CA ALA A 141 -14.64 4.78 6.21
C ALA A 141 -13.36 3.95 6.41
N GLN A 142 -13.46 2.73 6.91
CA GLN A 142 -12.31 1.81 7.04
C GLN A 142 -11.93 1.16 5.70
N THR A 143 -12.93 0.74 4.93
CA THR A 143 -12.74 -0.09 3.73
C THR A 143 -12.45 0.77 2.49
N TYR A 144 -13.12 1.92 2.37
CA TYR A 144 -13.08 2.79 1.19
C TYR A 144 -12.72 4.25 1.51
N ARG A 145 -12.42 4.55 2.79
CA ARG A 145 -11.93 5.86 3.25
C ARG A 145 -12.78 7.03 2.76
N ILE A 146 -14.10 6.83 2.82
CA ILE A 146 -15.08 7.87 2.51
C ILE A 146 -14.80 9.15 3.30
N ASN A 147 -15.18 10.31 2.74
CA ASN A 147 -15.24 11.53 3.50
C ASN A 147 -16.35 11.42 4.56
N ARG A 148 -15.99 11.28 5.83
CA ARG A 148 -16.95 11.25 6.95
C ARG A 148 -17.72 12.56 7.12
N ASN A 149 -17.23 13.66 6.55
CA ASN A 149 -17.98 14.92 6.47
C ASN A 149 -18.96 14.97 5.28
N ARG A 150 -18.87 14.06 4.29
CA ARG A 150 -19.73 14.05 3.07
C ARG A 150 -20.48 12.73 2.94
N VAL A 151 -21.16 12.35 4.01
CA VAL A 151 -22.10 11.22 4.03
C VAL A 151 -23.52 11.76 3.87
N TYR A 152 -24.29 11.15 2.98
CA TYR A 152 -25.66 11.55 2.65
C TYR A 152 -26.58 10.34 2.67
N VAL A 153 -27.87 10.58 2.91
CA VAL A 153 -28.86 9.51 2.96
C VAL A 153 -30.08 9.85 2.09
N THR A 154 -30.58 8.84 1.39
CA THR A 154 -31.83 8.86 0.64
C THR A 154 -32.60 7.56 0.85
N GLY A 155 -33.90 7.55 0.55
CA GLY A 155 -34.67 6.31 0.53
C GLY A 155 -36.09 6.51 0.00
N HIS A 156 -36.71 5.40 -0.39
CA HIS A 156 -38.08 5.36 -0.91
C HIS A 156 -39.04 4.71 0.08
N SER A 157 -40.23 5.29 0.28
CA SER A 157 -41.30 4.71 1.11
C SER A 157 -40.80 4.35 2.51
N GLY A 158 -40.83 3.08 2.93
CA GLY A 158 -40.21 2.60 4.19
C GLY A 158 -38.77 3.08 4.42
N GLY A 159 -37.92 3.08 3.38
CA GLY A 159 -36.57 3.62 3.45
C GLY A 159 -36.53 5.16 3.52
N GLY A 160 -37.55 5.84 3.02
CA GLY A 160 -37.73 7.28 3.18
C GLY A 160 -38.10 7.68 4.62
N TYR A 161 -38.89 6.85 5.33
CA TYR A 161 -39.11 7.02 6.76
C TYR A 161 -37.82 6.82 7.56
N MET A 162 -37.02 5.80 7.23
CA MET A 162 -35.69 5.59 7.82
C MET A 162 -34.76 6.80 7.57
N CYS A 163 -34.79 7.38 6.37
CA CYS A 163 -34.05 8.61 6.05
C CYS A 163 -34.44 9.77 6.99
N TYR A 164 -35.74 9.96 7.26
CA TYR A 164 -36.20 10.94 8.24
C TYR A 164 -35.76 10.60 9.68
N PHE A 165 -35.83 9.34 10.10
CA PHE A 165 -35.35 8.94 11.44
C PHE A 165 -33.85 9.22 11.61
N LEU A 166 -33.04 8.88 10.61
CA LEU A 166 -31.60 9.16 10.61
C LEU A 166 -31.28 10.65 10.68
N SER A 167 -32.15 11.52 10.16
CA SER A 167 -31.99 12.97 10.28
C SER A 167 -32.14 13.50 11.70
N MET A 168 -32.71 12.70 12.61
CA MET A 168 -32.77 12.97 14.04
C MET A 168 -31.67 12.23 14.81
N ALA A 169 -31.40 10.97 14.43
CA ALA A 169 -30.54 10.08 15.21
C ALA A 169 -29.03 10.21 14.88
N LEU A 170 -28.66 10.58 13.65
CA LEU A 170 -27.27 10.62 13.17
C LEU A 170 -26.91 11.95 12.47
N ALA A 171 -27.53 13.05 12.88
CA ALA A 171 -27.25 14.39 12.32
C ALA A 171 -25.78 14.84 12.50
N ASN A 172 -25.02 14.21 13.39
CA ASN A 172 -23.59 14.43 13.61
C ASN A 172 -22.67 13.58 12.69
N LYS A 173 -23.23 12.60 11.96
CA LYS A 173 -22.51 11.74 11.01
C LYS A 173 -22.99 11.89 9.55
N ILE A 174 -24.15 12.50 9.32
CA ILE A 174 -24.75 12.65 7.98
C ILE A 174 -24.97 14.14 7.67
N ALA A 175 -24.47 14.59 6.53
CA ALA A 175 -24.45 15.99 6.13
C ALA A 175 -25.76 16.48 5.47
N ALA A 176 -26.52 15.58 4.81
CA ALA A 176 -27.76 15.92 4.10
C ALA A 176 -28.67 14.71 3.88
N PHE A 177 -29.99 14.97 3.76
CA PHE A 177 -31.03 13.94 3.66
C PHE A 177 -32.01 14.21 2.52
N ALA A 178 -32.41 13.15 1.81
CA ALA A 178 -33.34 13.24 0.69
C ALA A 178 -34.40 12.12 0.71
N PRO A 179 -35.46 12.22 1.54
CA PRO A 179 -36.52 11.22 1.59
C PRO A 179 -37.46 11.32 0.37
N VAL A 180 -37.94 10.18 -0.13
CA VAL A 180 -38.87 10.06 -1.27
C VAL A 180 -40.11 9.26 -0.88
N ALA A 181 -41.30 9.78 -1.20
CA ALA A 181 -42.60 9.12 -0.96
C ALA A 181 -42.79 8.63 0.51
N ALA A 182 -42.36 9.46 1.46
CA ALA A 182 -42.39 9.17 2.90
C ALA A 182 -42.81 10.41 3.72
N SER A 183 -42.92 10.25 5.03
CA SER A 183 -43.10 11.33 6.00
C SER A 183 -42.22 11.09 7.24
N LEU A 184 -42.18 12.02 8.19
CA LEU A 184 -41.57 11.75 9.50
C LEU A 184 -42.60 11.07 10.39
N TRP A 185 -42.31 9.85 10.81
CA TRP A 185 -43.09 9.11 11.79
C TRP A 185 -42.33 9.06 13.11
N VAL A 186 -42.89 9.69 14.14
CA VAL A 186 -42.14 10.03 15.36
C VAL A 186 -43.04 10.02 16.58
N ASN A 187 -42.46 9.70 17.75
CA ASN A 187 -43.12 9.91 19.03
C ASN A 187 -43.27 11.41 19.33
N ASN A 188 -44.46 11.85 19.76
CA ASN A 188 -44.70 13.28 20.04
C ASN A 188 -43.78 13.86 21.12
N SER A 189 -43.47 13.12 22.18
CA SER A 189 -42.54 13.57 23.23
C SER A 189 -41.12 13.71 22.70
N TYR A 190 -40.67 12.72 21.92
CA TYR A 190 -39.36 12.76 21.27
C TYR A 190 -39.25 13.89 20.25
N SER A 191 -40.28 14.07 19.40
CA SER A 191 -40.38 15.15 18.42
C SER A 191 -40.32 16.54 19.08
N ASN A 192 -41.13 16.77 20.11
CA ASN A 192 -41.16 18.04 20.84
C ASN A 192 -39.82 18.35 21.50
N THR A 193 -39.17 17.32 22.05
CA THR A 193 -37.83 17.46 22.62
C THR A 193 -36.85 17.81 21.52
N TYR A 194 -36.79 17.01 20.44
CA TYR A 194 -35.83 17.15 19.35
C TYR A 194 -35.89 18.52 18.67
N PHE A 195 -37.07 19.00 18.30
CA PHE A 195 -37.28 20.32 17.67
C PHE A 195 -37.26 21.49 18.69
N SER A 196 -36.53 21.34 19.79
CA SER A 196 -36.20 22.43 20.70
C SER A 196 -34.80 22.99 20.41
N ALA A 197 -34.57 24.27 20.69
CA ALA A 197 -33.33 24.97 20.35
C ALA A 197 -32.06 24.40 21.03
N GLY A 198 -32.20 23.57 22.07
CA GLY A 198 -31.08 22.97 22.80
C GLY A 198 -30.64 21.59 22.30
N THR A 199 -31.47 20.89 21.52
CA THR A 199 -31.22 19.51 21.10
C THR A 199 -31.19 19.33 19.58
N TYR A 200 -31.72 20.30 18.84
CA TYR A 200 -31.80 20.24 17.39
C TYR A 200 -30.44 20.49 16.72
N THR A 201 -30.04 19.60 15.80
CA THR A 201 -28.93 19.83 14.89
C THR A 201 -29.47 20.24 13.52
N PRO A 202 -29.13 21.43 12.99
CA PRO A 202 -29.60 21.88 11.68
C PRO A 202 -29.16 20.97 10.53
N VAL A 203 -30.14 20.39 9.83
CA VAL A 203 -29.94 19.45 8.70
C VAL A 203 -30.65 19.94 7.43
N PRO A 204 -30.02 19.81 6.25
CA PRO A 204 -30.68 20.13 4.99
C PRO A 204 -31.52 18.94 4.50
N ILE A 205 -32.75 19.22 4.07
CA ILE A 205 -33.74 18.23 3.61
C ILE A 205 -34.21 18.55 2.19
N LEU A 206 -34.15 17.56 1.30
CA LEU A 206 -34.85 17.55 0.01
C LEU A 206 -35.90 16.44 0.00
N HIS A 207 -37.17 16.79 0.20
CA HIS A 207 -38.26 15.82 0.12
C HIS A 207 -38.80 15.75 -1.32
N ILE A 208 -38.98 14.55 -1.87
CA ILE A 208 -39.67 14.33 -3.14
C ILE A 208 -40.97 13.56 -2.88
N HIS A 209 -42.09 14.05 -3.38
CA HIS A 209 -43.40 13.42 -3.17
C HIS A 209 -44.37 13.68 -4.32
N SER A 210 -45.27 12.73 -4.58
CA SER A 210 -46.38 12.87 -5.53
C SER A 210 -47.60 13.50 -4.86
N ALA A 211 -48.22 14.47 -5.54
CA ALA A 211 -49.42 15.16 -5.05
C ALA A 211 -50.62 14.21 -4.91
N GLY A 212 -50.66 13.13 -5.68
CA GLY A 212 -51.69 12.09 -5.61
C GLY A 212 -51.19 10.74 -5.10
N ASP A 213 -50.14 10.70 -4.27
CA ASP A 213 -49.64 9.44 -3.70
C ASP A 213 -50.76 8.70 -2.92
N PRO A 214 -51.15 7.48 -3.34
CA PRO A 214 -52.27 6.75 -2.72
C PRO A 214 -51.87 6.00 -1.45
N THR A 215 -50.58 5.92 -1.12
CA THR A 215 -50.04 5.08 -0.03
C THR A 215 -49.58 5.93 1.14
N VAL A 216 -48.79 6.97 0.88
CA VAL A 216 -48.32 7.90 1.91
C VAL A 216 -48.92 9.27 1.62
N THR A 217 -49.64 9.84 2.59
CA THR A 217 -50.23 11.17 2.43
C THR A 217 -49.12 12.21 2.21
N PRO A 218 -49.14 12.98 1.11
CA PRO A 218 -48.12 13.99 0.87
C PRO A 218 -48.22 15.13 1.90
N PRO A 219 -47.13 15.91 2.11
CA PRO A 219 -47.12 17.00 3.10
C PRO A 219 -48.17 18.10 2.89
N ILE A 220 -48.75 18.18 1.69
CA ILE A 220 -49.76 19.19 1.30
C ILE A 220 -50.94 18.48 0.64
N VAL A 221 -52.10 18.49 1.31
CA VAL A 221 -53.36 17.93 0.78
C VAL A 221 -54.53 18.90 1.03
N PRO A 222 -55.35 19.22 0.01
CA PRO A 222 -55.10 18.99 -1.42
C PRO A 222 -53.95 19.88 -1.93
N TYR A 223 -53.32 19.53 -3.06
CA TYR A 223 -52.31 20.34 -3.75
C TYR A 223 -52.84 20.88 -5.09
N PRO A 224 -52.55 22.15 -5.49
CA PRO A 224 -51.88 23.18 -4.69
C PRO A 224 -52.82 23.81 -3.65
N LYS A 225 -52.32 23.97 -2.43
CA LYS A 225 -52.93 24.76 -1.34
C LYS A 225 -51.84 25.61 -0.73
N THR A 226 -52.16 26.74 -0.09
CA THR A 226 -51.19 27.50 0.73
C THR A 226 -51.42 27.15 2.20
N PRO A 227 -50.92 26.00 2.72
CA PRO A 227 -51.12 25.66 4.12
C PRO A 227 -50.31 26.60 5.02
N ALA A 228 -50.86 26.95 6.18
CA ALA A 228 -50.13 27.65 7.24
C ALA A 228 -49.03 26.78 7.87
N TYR A 229 -49.00 25.48 7.61
CA TYR A 229 -48.03 24.53 8.18
C TYR A 229 -48.03 23.23 7.38
N ALA A 230 -46.85 22.72 6.99
CA ALA A 230 -46.70 21.45 6.26
C ALA A 230 -45.79 20.49 7.05
N TRP A 231 -46.40 19.46 7.66
CA TRP A 231 -45.65 18.45 8.42
C TRP A 231 -44.84 17.53 7.47
N PRO A 232 -43.57 17.21 7.77
CA PRO A 232 -42.70 17.74 8.84
C PRO A 232 -41.84 18.94 8.41
N LEU A 233 -41.91 19.37 7.15
CA LEU A 233 -41.01 20.36 6.54
C LEU A 233 -41.02 21.72 7.24
N SER A 234 -42.18 22.17 7.72
CA SER A 234 -42.31 23.39 8.52
C SER A 234 -41.47 23.37 9.80
N ASN A 235 -41.29 22.21 10.45
CA ASN A 235 -40.44 22.11 11.65
C ASN A 235 -38.96 22.24 11.30
N TYR A 236 -38.51 21.54 10.26
CA TYR A 236 -37.14 21.67 9.78
C TYR A 236 -36.83 23.11 9.35
N ALA A 237 -37.74 23.76 8.61
CA ALA A 237 -37.55 25.15 8.17
C ALA A 237 -37.62 26.15 9.32
N GLY A 238 -38.52 25.92 10.29
CA GLY A 238 -38.62 26.68 11.52
C GLY A 238 -37.32 26.66 12.32
N MET A 239 -36.72 25.48 12.48
CA MET A 239 -35.46 25.35 13.21
C MET A 239 -34.24 25.82 12.40
N ASN A 240 -34.23 25.64 11.08
CA ASN A 240 -33.08 25.99 10.24
C ASN A 240 -32.99 27.49 9.92
N CYS A 241 -34.12 28.18 9.72
CA CYS A 241 -34.14 29.59 9.33
C CYS A 241 -35.36 30.36 9.83
N ASN A 242 -35.99 29.91 10.92
CA ASN A 242 -37.12 30.57 11.57
C ASN A 242 -38.36 30.77 10.66
N ASN A 243 -38.59 29.86 9.71
CA ASN A 243 -39.77 29.87 8.85
C ASN A 243 -40.70 28.68 9.14
N TRP A 244 -41.77 28.93 9.88
CA TRP A 244 -42.69 27.89 10.35
C TRP A 244 -43.90 27.67 9.43
N SER A 245 -44.23 28.64 8.58
CA SER A 245 -45.59 28.72 8.00
C SER A 245 -45.67 29.19 6.56
N SER A 246 -44.55 29.30 5.84
CA SER A 246 -44.55 29.75 4.44
C SER A 246 -43.53 29.00 3.58
N TYR A 247 -43.72 29.05 2.27
CA TYR A 247 -42.76 28.61 1.27
C TYR A 247 -42.95 29.39 -0.03
N THR A 248 -41.95 29.37 -0.90
CA THR A 248 -42.05 29.89 -2.25
C THR A 248 -42.14 28.75 -3.25
N THR A 249 -43.08 28.81 -4.19
CA THR A 249 -43.21 27.81 -5.27
C THR A 249 -42.61 28.34 -6.57
N THR A 250 -41.82 27.49 -7.22
CA THR A 250 -41.32 27.69 -8.59
C THR A 250 -41.56 26.43 -9.39
N ALA A 251 -41.94 26.55 -10.67
CA ALA A 251 -41.99 25.37 -11.54
C ALA A 251 -40.57 24.81 -11.73
N PHE A 252 -40.35 23.54 -11.35
CA PHE A 252 -39.09 22.85 -11.63
C PHE A 252 -39.07 22.37 -13.08
N ASN A 253 -40.20 21.83 -13.54
CA ASN A 253 -40.52 21.55 -14.94
C ASN A 253 -42.07 21.56 -15.10
N PRO A 254 -42.64 21.26 -16.28
CA PRO A 254 -44.10 21.29 -16.46
C PRO A 254 -44.90 20.40 -15.50
N THR A 255 -44.34 19.27 -15.08
CA THR A 255 -45.01 18.25 -14.25
C THR A 255 -44.58 18.25 -12.78
N VAL A 256 -43.57 19.05 -12.42
CA VAL A 256 -42.98 19.09 -11.07
C VAL A 256 -42.81 20.52 -10.60
N ASP A 257 -43.28 20.79 -9.38
CA ASP A 257 -43.08 22.07 -8.70
C ASP A 257 -42.01 21.92 -7.61
N SER A 258 -41.21 22.96 -7.41
CA SER A 258 -40.23 23.09 -6.31
C SER A 258 -40.74 24.11 -5.30
N LEU A 259 -40.93 23.66 -4.07
CA LEU A 259 -41.39 24.44 -2.93
C LEU A 259 -40.23 24.62 -1.95
N THR A 260 -39.76 25.86 -1.79
CA THR A 260 -38.66 26.18 -0.87
C THR A 260 -39.20 26.73 0.44
N PHE A 261 -39.05 25.97 1.52
CA PHE A 261 -39.39 26.39 2.89
C PHE A 261 -38.22 27.10 3.57
N CYS A 262 -36.98 26.73 3.22
CA CYS A 262 -35.78 27.37 3.75
C CYS A 262 -34.72 27.50 2.65
N GLY A 263 -34.30 28.72 2.33
CA GLY A 263 -33.50 29.02 1.13
C GLY A 263 -31.99 29.21 1.35
N SER A 264 -31.51 29.34 2.59
CA SER A 264 -30.09 29.58 2.89
C SER A 264 -29.58 28.64 3.98
N GLY A 265 -28.26 28.40 4.01
CA GLY A 265 -27.63 27.49 4.98
C GLY A 265 -28.14 26.06 4.82
N LYS A 266 -28.96 25.58 5.76
CA LYS A 266 -29.53 24.23 5.77
C LYS A 266 -30.90 24.22 5.07
N LYS A 267 -30.88 24.13 3.74
CA LYS A 267 -32.11 24.27 2.94
C LYS A 267 -33.14 23.19 3.24
N VAL A 268 -34.40 23.56 3.12
CA VAL A 268 -35.56 22.66 3.23
C VAL A 268 -36.43 22.88 2.00
N VAL A 269 -36.48 21.88 1.14
CA VAL A 269 -37.15 21.94 -0.17
C VAL A 269 -38.02 20.70 -0.36
N LEU A 270 -39.20 20.89 -0.96
CA LEU A 270 -40.09 19.84 -1.42
C LEU A 270 -40.21 19.91 -2.94
N LEU A 271 -39.90 18.82 -3.63
CA LEU A 271 -40.29 18.62 -5.03
C LEU A 271 -41.61 17.85 -5.05
N MET A 272 -42.64 18.50 -5.55
CA MET A 272 -43.97 17.93 -5.65
C MET A 272 -44.28 17.58 -7.11
N THR A 273 -44.40 16.28 -7.39
CA THR A 273 -44.79 15.78 -8.72
C THR A 273 -46.31 15.82 -8.85
N LYS A 274 -46.82 16.11 -10.04
CA LYS A 274 -48.27 16.29 -10.30
C LYS A 274 -49.00 15.00 -10.67
N ASP A 275 -48.31 13.86 -10.65
CA ASP A 275 -48.91 12.54 -10.84
C ASP A 275 -49.59 12.01 -9.57
N ALA A 276 -50.08 10.77 -9.67
CA ALA A 276 -50.71 10.02 -8.61
C ALA A 276 -49.99 8.68 -8.38
N THR A 277 -48.68 8.73 -8.18
CA THR A 277 -47.82 7.55 -7.99
C THR A 277 -47.30 7.45 -6.56
N HIS A 278 -47.07 6.22 -6.08
CA HIS A 278 -46.26 5.92 -4.89
C HIS A 278 -44.95 5.27 -5.35
N GLY A 279 -44.00 6.08 -5.80
CA GLY A 279 -42.82 5.55 -6.48
C GLY A 279 -41.64 6.50 -6.56
N TRP A 280 -40.50 5.94 -6.98
CA TRP A 280 -39.35 6.69 -7.44
C TRP A 280 -39.67 7.36 -8.78
N SER A 281 -39.95 8.66 -8.77
CA SER A 281 -40.57 9.37 -9.91
C SER A 281 -39.77 9.21 -11.21
N THR A 282 -40.50 9.03 -12.32
CA THR A 282 -39.95 9.02 -13.69
C THR A 282 -40.11 10.37 -14.40
N GLN A 283 -40.73 11.37 -13.75
CA GLN A 283 -40.99 12.68 -14.34
C GLN A 283 -39.73 13.57 -14.45
N PHE A 284 -38.63 13.17 -13.81
CA PHE A 284 -37.33 13.83 -13.84
C PHE A 284 -36.26 12.86 -13.34
N ASN A 285 -34.98 13.21 -13.49
CA ASN A 285 -33.89 12.41 -12.95
C ASN A 285 -33.75 12.63 -11.43
N VAL A 286 -34.42 11.77 -10.65
CA VAL A 286 -34.42 11.82 -9.18
C VAL A 286 -33.00 11.71 -8.61
N ALA A 287 -32.22 10.71 -9.05
CA ALA A 287 -30.86 10.49 -8.55
C ALA A 287 -29.94 11.71 -8.76
N GLN A 288 -29.94 12.30 -9.96
CA GLN A 288 -29.14 13.48 -10.27
C GLN A 288 -29.59 14.69 -9.44
N THR A 289 -30.89 14.83 -9.22
CA THR A 289 -31.47 15.93 -8.44
C THR A 289 -31.08 15.84 -6.98
N ILE A 290 -31.17 14.63 -6.40
CA ILE A 290 -30.70 14.35 -5.04
C ILE A 290 -29.22 14.69 -4.91
N TRP A 291 -28.37 14.18 -5.82
CA TRP A 291 -26.94 14.48 -5.80
C TRP A 291 -26.64 15.98 -5.86
N ASN A 292 -27.30 16.71 -6.76
CA ASN A 292 -27.13 18.15 -6.91
C ASN A 292 -27.46 18.92 -5.63
N PHE A 293 -28.43 18.44 -4.84
CA PHE A 293 -28.73 18.99 -3.53
C PHE A 293 -27.67 18.61 -2.50
N VAL A 294 -27.46 17.31 -2.28
CA VAL A 294 -26.66 16.83 -1.13
C VAL A 294 -25.18 17.22 -1.23
N LYS A 295 -24.61 17.28 -2.45
CA LYS A 295 -23.18 17.58 -2.67
C LYS A 295 -22.73 18.97 -2.19
N SER A 296 -23.69 19.86 -1.92
CA SER A 296 -23.46 21.22 -1.43
C SER A 296 -23.24 21.30 0.08
N TYR A 297 -23.33 20.18 0.79
CA TYR A 297 -23.26 20.13 2.25
C TYR A 297 -22.14 19.22 2.73
N GLN A 298 -21.46 19.63 3.78
CA GLN A 298 -20.53 18.78 4.52
C GLN A 298 -20.55 19.12 6.01
N LEU A 299 -20.18 18.16 6.85
CA LEU A 299 -19.91 18.40 8.26
C LEU A 299 -18.51 19.03 8.44
N SER A 300 -18.25 19.55 9.64
CA SER A 300 -16.93 20.00 10.07
C SER A 300 -16.42 19.18 11.27
N SER A 301 -17.12 18.09 11.59
CA SER A 301 -16.88 17.26 12.78
C SER A 301 -15.55 16.52 12.73
N PHE A 302 -15.02 16.24 11.54
CA PHE A 302 -13.76 15.53 11.36
C PHE A 302 -12.75 16.43 10.63
N PRO A 303 -11.53 16.63 11.16
CA PRO A 303 -10.52 17.38 10.43
C PRO A 303 -10.14 16.68 9.14
N GLU A 304 -9.99 17.45 8.06
CA GLU A 304 -9.67 16.91 6.75
C GLU A 304 -8.19 16.51 6.68
N VAL A 305 -7.94 15.38 6.02
CA VAL A 305 -6.58 14.97 5.67
C VAL A 305 -5.96 15.99 4.71
N ASP A 306 -4.68 16.31 4.94
CA ASP A 306 -3.93 17.25 4.13
C ASP A 306 -2.52 16.72 3.82
N ASN A 307 -2.20 16.61 2.53
CA ASN A 307 -0.92 16.09 2.05
C ASN A 307 0.28 17.00 2.35
N HIS A 308 0.06 18.20 2.90
CA HIS A 308 1.13 18.99 3.48
C HIS A 308 1.69 18.40 4.77
N ILE A 309 0.93 17.57 5.50
CA ILE A 309 1.34 16.92 6.75
C ILE A 309 1.68 15.45 6.49
N LYS A 310 2.97 15.17 6.29
CA LYS A 310 3.45 13.87 5.83
C LYS A 310 3.97 13.02 6.97
N VAL A 311 3.57 11.76 6.97
CA VAL A 311 3.91 10.74 7.95
C VAL A 311 4.26 9.44 7.23
N ASP A 312 4.95 8.51 7.91
CA ASP A 312 4.85 7.10 7.54
C ASP A 312 3.38 6.71 7.74
N GLN A 313 2.69 6.39 6.65
CA GLN A 313 1.25 6.13 6.67
C GLN A 313 0.92 4.85 7.44
N PHE A 314 1.81 3.87 7.46
CA PHE A 314 1.64 2.68 8.30
C PHE A 314 1.96 3.01 9.76
N GLY A 315 3.07 3.73 9.98
CA GLY A 315 3.42 4.33 11.26
C GLY A 315 4.84 4.05 11.74
N TYR A 316 5.03 3.92 13.06
CA TYR A 316 6.35 4.03 13.69
C TYR A 316 6.58 2.98 14.78
N LEU A 317 7.81 2.47 14.85
CA LEU A 317 8.25 1.65 15.99
C LEU A 317 8.39 2.50 17.27
N PRO A 318 8.13 1.94 18.46
CA PRO A 318 8.16 2.69 19.72
C PRO A 318 9.50 3.41 19.99
N LEU A 319 10.64 2.80 19.64
CA LEU A 319 11.97 3.37 19.88
C LEU A 319 12.54 4.17 18.69
N ALA A 320 11.83 4.21 17.56
CA ALA A 320 12.28 4.95 16.39
C ALA A 320 12.15 6.46 16.60
N LYS A 321 12.99 7.22 15.89
CA LYS A 321 12.78 8.65 15.68
C LYS A 321 11.52 8.86 14.85
N LYS A 322 10.55 9.63 15.36
CA LYS A 322 9.23 9.85 14.75
C LYS A 322 9.07 11.33 14.43
N VAL A 323 9.02 11.65 13.15
CA VAL A 323 8.94 13.03 12.67
C VAL A 323 7.91 13.11 11.57
N ALA A 324 6.89 13.94 11.77
CA ALA A 324 6.02 14.36 10.71
C ALA A 324 6.66 15.55 9.98
N VAL A 325 6.66 15.49 8.65
CA VAL A 325 7.21 16.52 7.80
C VAL A 325 6.07 17.40 7.30
N VAL A 326 6.07 18.65 7.70
CA VAL A 326 5.09 19.65 7.25
C VAL A 326 5.73 20.50 6.17
N SER A 327 5.11 20.58 4.99
CA SER A 327 5.68 21.26 3.83
C SER A 327 4.86 22.46 3.39
N ASN A 328 5.54 23.52 2.97
CA ASN A 328 4.99 24.61 2.18
C ASN A 328 5.68 24.61 0.80
N PRO A 329 5.02 24.16 -0.28
CA PRO A 329 5.61 24.10 -1.61
C PRO A 329 6.00 25.49 -2.11
N GLN A 330 7.20 25.63 -2.68
CA GLN A 330 7.67 26.87 -3.31
C GLN A 330 7.90 26.67 -4.81
N THR A 331 8.34 25.46 -5.20
CA THR A 331 8.58 25.06 -6.59
C THR A 331 7.97 23.68 -6.84
N GLY A 332 7.53 23.44 -8.08
CA GLY A 332 6.90 22.19 -8.52
C GLY A 332 5.40 22.32 -8.78
N TYR A 333 4.75 21.22 -9.16
CA TYR A 333 3.35 21.18 -9.60
C TYR A 333 2.37 21.71 -8.54
N ASN A 334 2.70 21.57 -7.26
CA ASN A 334 1.88 22.01 -6.12
C ASN A 334 2.32 23.36 -5.53
N SER A 335 3.17 24.14 -6.21
CA SER A 335 3.56 25.48 -5.73
C SER A 335 2.39 26.48 -5.59
N GLY A 336 1.25 26.21 -6.25
CA GLY A 336 0.01 26.98 -6.11
C GLY A 336 -0.83 26.63 -4.88
N GLU A 337 -0.37 25.69 -4.05
CA GLU A 337 -1.07 25.21 -2.84
C GLU A 337 -0.27 25.63 -1.59
N PRO A 338 -0.20 26.93 -1.23
CA PRO A 338 0.59 27.37 -0.10
C PRO A 338 0.01 26.83 1.21
N PHE A 339 0.91 26.43 2.12
CA PHE A 339 0.53 25.95 3.44
C PHE A 339 1.33 26.68 4.51
N THR A 340 0.65 27.23 5.53
CA THR A 340 1.33 27.94 6.63
C THR A 340 1.17 27.13 7.91
N PRO A 341 2.22 26.44 8.39
CA PRO A 341 2.10 25.60 9.57
C PRO A 341 1.72 26.43 10.80
N SER A 342 0.78 25.91 11.59
CA SER A 342 0.43 26.50 12.89
C SER A 342 1.54 26.37 13.93
N ALA A 343 1.50 27.22 14.95
CA ALA A 343 2.42 27.15 16.08
C ALA A 343 2.24 25.90 16.95
N THR A 344 1.06 25.27 16.89
CA THR A 344 0.70 24.13 17.73
C THR A 344 0.22 22.97 16.89
N TYR A 345 0.88 21.84 17.05
CA TYR A 345 0.49 20.56 16.50
C TYR A 345 0.23 19.57 17.65
N GLN A 346 -0.69 18.65 17.41
CA GLN A 346 -1.06 17.60 18.35
C GLN A 346 -0.90 16.24 17.70
N ILE A 347 -0.62 15.22 18.52
CA ILE A 347 -0.96 13.84 18.17
C ILE A 347 -2.26 13.53 18.87
N ARG A 348 -3.25 13.07 18.11
CA ARG A 348 -4.56 12.66 18.63
C ARG A 348 -4.79 11.19 18.38
N ASN A 349 -5.42 10.52 19.34
CA ASN A 349 -5.88 9.15 19.18
C ASN A 349 -6.96 9.09 18.10
N ALA A 350 -6.79 8.22 17.11
CA ALA A 350 -7.68 8.17 15.95
C ALA A 350 -9.09 7.62 16.27
N VAL A 351 -9.27 6.95 17.41
CA VAL A 351 -10.54 6.33 17.82
C VAL A 351 -11.41 7.31 18.63
N ASN A 352 -10.82 7.99 19.61
CA ASN A 352 -11.57 8.83 20.56
C ASN A 352 -11.20 10.32 20.52
N ASP A 353 -10.33 10.73 19.59
CA ASP A 353 -9.85 12.09 19.40
C ASP A 353 -9.04 12.69 20.57
N ALA A 354 -8.69 11.89 21.57
CA ALA A 354 -7.95 12.37 22.73
C ALA A 354 -6.55 12.86 22.33
N VAL A 355 -6.18 14.06 22.78
CA VAL A 355 -4.83 14.60 22.61
C VAL A 355 -3.86 13.81 23.49
N VAL A 356 -2.86 13.17 22.87
CA VAL A 356 -1.85 12.36 23.58
C VAL A 356 -0.47 13.01 23.57
N PHE A 357 -0.23 13.94 22.66
CA PHE A 357 1.00 14.73 22.59
C PHE A 357 0.69 16.10 22.00
N THR A 358 1.42 17.13 22.42
CA THR A 358 1.34 18.49 21.87
C THR A 358 2.75 19.04 21.75
N GLY A 359 3.04 19.75 20.65
CA GLY A 359 4.31 20.43 20.48
C GLY A 359 4.28 21.42 19.33
N THR A 360 5.45 22.00 19.05
CA THR A 360 5.63 23.02 18.00
C THR A 360 6.55 22.48 16.92
N PRO A 361 6.19 22.61 15.63
CA PRO A 361 7.05 22.18 14.54
C PRO A 361 8.26 23.13 14.40
N THR A 362 9.44 22.58 14.16
CA THR A 362 10.69 23.35 13.99
C THR A 362 11.01 23.53 12.51
N SER A 363 11.36 24.74 12.07
CA SER A 363 11.74 24.97 10.66
C SER A 363 13.02 24.24 10.32
N TRP A 364 13.02 23.53 9.20
CA TRP A 364 14.22 22.93 8.64
C TRP A 364 15.10 24.01 8.01
N SER A 365 16.42 23.91 8.24
CA SER A 365 17.44 24.80 7.66
C SER A 365 17.08 26.30 7.73
N ALA A 366 16.65 26.75 8.91
CA ALA A 366 16.23 28.13 9.16
C ALA A 366 15.17 28.68 8.18
N GLY A 367 14.30 27.80 7.65
CA GLY A 367 13.23 28.16 6.72
C GLY A 367 13.67 28.28 5.25
N ALA A 368 14.85 27.75 4.91
CA ALA A 368 15.30 27.65 3.53
C ALA A 368 14.40 26.71 2.70
N THR A 369 14.30 26.98 1.40
CA THR A 369 13.69 26.05 0.45
C THR A 369 14.66 24.91 0.17
N HIS A 370 14.25 23.68 0.43
CA HIS A 370 15.02 22.49 0.11
C HIS A 370 15.09 22.31 -1.41
N THR A 371 16.29 22.26 -1.98
CA THR A 371 16.50 22.33 -3.43
C THR A 371 15.96 21.10 -4.17
N GLN A 372 16.07 19.90 -3.60
CA GLN A 372 15.61 18.68 -4.26
C GLN A 372 14.09 18.52 -4.25
N SER A 373 13.39 19.03 -3.23
CA SER A 373 11.93 18.95 -3.16
C SER A 373 11.21 20.22 -3.65
N GLY A 374 11.88 21.37 -3.60
CA GLY A 374 11.26 22.67 -3.85
C GLY A 374 10.35 23.15 -2.74
N ASP A 375 10.48 22.63 -1.52
CA ASP A 375 9.60 22.96 -0.38
C ASP A 375 10.36 23.73 0.70
N LYS A 376 9.66 24.64 1.40
CA LYS A 376 10.03 24.97 2.78
C LYS A 376 9.41 23.93 3.70
N VAL A 377 10.15 23.51 4.71
CA VAL A 377 9.77 22.36 5.54
C VAL A 377 9.89 22.67 7.02
N TRP A 378 9.02 22.05 7.81
CA TRP A 378 9.10 21.98 9.26
C TRP A 378 9.01 20.54 9.73
N TRP A 379 9.68 20.25 10.83
CA TRP A 379 9.68 18.95 11.49
C TRP A 379 8.89 19.02 12.79
N PHE A 380 7.84 18.21 12.87
CA PHE A 380 7.13 17.96 14.11
C PHE A 380 7.60 16.63 14.69
N ASP A 381 8.48 16.71 15.70
CA ASP A 381 9.05 15.54 16.37
C ASP A 381 8.18 15.11 17.55
N PHE A 382 7.67 13.88 17.48
CA PHE A 382 6.85 13.27 18.53
C PHE A 382 7.47 11.95 19.02
N SER A 383 8.80 11.82 18.91
CA SER A 383 9.54 10.60 19.29
C SER A 383 9.33 10.18 20.76
N ALA A 384 9.02 11.15 21.63
CA ALA A 384 8.69 10.91 23.04
C ALA A 384 7.41 10.06 23.24
N LEU A 385 6.50 10.05 22.27
CA LEU A 385 5.35 9.15 22.27
C LEU A 385 5.80 7.75 21.85
N GLN A 386 5.76 6.81 22.80
CA GLN A 386 6.12 5.40 22.59
C GLN A 386 4.95 4.45 22.84
N ILE A 387 3.83 4.98 23.35
CA ILE A 387 2.65 4.19 23.72
C ILE A 387 2.00 3.64 22.45
N PRO A 388 1.84 2.31 22.33
CA PRO A 388 1.19 1.74 21.16
C PRO A 388 -0.25 2.23 20.98
N GLY A 389 -0.67 2.38 19.72
CA GLY A 389 -2.02 2.82 19.37
C GLY A 389 -2.09 3.44 17.98
N THR A 390 -3.30 3.76 17.54
CA THR A 390 -3.56 4.43 16.25
C THR A 390 -3.77 5.93 16.47
N TYR A 391 -3.03 6.73 15.72
CA TYR A 391 -2.94 8.17 15.92
C TYR A 391 -3.02 8.94 14.60
N TYR A 392 -3.14 10.25 14.69
CA TYR A 392 -2.91 11.17 13.59
C TYR A 392 -2.29 12.48 14.09
N VAL A 393 -1.54 13.16 13.22
CA VAL A 393 -1.02 14.51 13.48
C VAL A 393 -2.12 15.52 13.16
N TYR A 394 -2.37 16.46 14.07
CA TYR A 394 -3.39 17.49 13.94
C TYR A 394 -2.79 18.89 13.98
N ASP A 395 -3.05 19.70 12.96
CA ASP A 395 -2.77 21.12 12.91
C ASP A 395 -3.93 21.89 13.57
N VAL A 396 -3.68 22.46 14.76
CA VAL A 396 -4.72 23.10 15.58
C VAL A 396 -5.28 24.37 14.93
N GLY A 397 -4.42 25.18 14.29
CA GLY A 397 -4.84 26.46 13.74
C GLY A 397 -5.57 26.33 12.40
N GLN A 398 -5.27 25.28 11.64
CA GLN A 398 -5.88 25.06 10.32
C GLN A 398 -7.00 24.02 10.29
N ASN A 399 -7.20 23.29 11.40
CA ASN A 399 -8.15 22.17 11.46
C ASN A 399 -7.89 21.10 10.38
N LYS A 400 -6.62 20.80 10.14
CA LYS A 400 -6.14 19.79 9.18
C LYS A 400 -5.42 18.67 9.91
N ARG A 401 -5.35 17.49 9.29
CA ARG A 401 -4.64 16.33 9.85
C ARG A 401 -3.80 15.59 8.83
N SER A 402 -2.85 14.79 9.31
CA SER A 402 -2.25 13.72 8.51
C SER A 402 -3.22 12.56 8.31
N TYR A 403 -2.78 11.61 7.49
CA TYR A 403 -3.24 10.23 7.55
C TYR A 403 -3.14 9.63 8.95
N ALA A 404 -3.99 8.65 9.25
CA ALA A 404 -3.84 7.87 10.47
C ALA A 404 -2.61 6.98 10.34
N PHE A 405 -1.99 6.62 11.47
CA PHE A 405 -0.84 5.72 11.51
C PHE A 405 -0.75 5.06 12.89
N ASP A 406 -0.06 3.92 12.96
CA ASP A 406 0.12 3.19 14.21
C ASP A 406 1.48 3.52 14.88
N ILE A 407 1.51 3.43 16.21
CA ILE A 407 2.75 3.23 16.95
C ILE A 407 2.70 1.83 17.53
N GLY A 408 3.75 1.02 17.31
CA GLY A 408 3.77 -0.34 17.84
C GLY A 408 4.87 -1.22 17.25
N ASN A 409 5.15 -2.34 17.90
CA ASN A 409 6.23 -3.26 17.51
C ASN A 409 5.93 -4.09 16.25
N THR A 410 4.69 -4.06 15.77
CA THR A 410 4.21 -4.90 14.66
C THR A 410 3.78 -4.08 13.45
N VAL A 411 4.03 -2.76 13.45
CA VAL A 411 3.53 -1.81 12.44
C VAL A 411 3.88 -2.22 11.00
N TYR A 412 5.03 -2.87 10.80
CA TYR A 412 5.48 -3.30 9.48
C TYR A 412 5.20 -4.77 9.15
N GLN A 413 4.61 -5.56 10.05
CA GLN A 413 4.38 -6.99 9.80
C GLN A 413 3.48 -7.22 8.60
N THR A 414 2.35 -6.52 8.53
CA THR A 414 1.41 -6.64 7.41
C THR A 414 2.00 -6.10 6.12
N VAL A 415 2.77 -5.01 6.20
CA VAL A 415 3.48 -4.43 5.05
C VAL A 415 4.47 -5.42 4.47
N LEU A 416 5.28 -6.06 5.33
CA LEU A 416 6.24 -7.10 4.93
C LEU A 416 5.56 -8.29 4.24
N LYS A 417 4.40 -8.73 4.77
CA LYS A 417 3.60 -9.79 4.16
C LYS A 417 3.14 -9.42 2.75
N GLN A 418 2.50 -8.26 2.57
CA GLN A 418 2.02 -7.85 1.24
C GLN A 418 3.17 -7.61 0.26
N ALA A 419 4.25 -6.97 0.71
CA ALA A 419 5.44 -6.74 -0.09
C ALA A 419 6.12 -8.04 -0.54
N THR A 420 6.09 -9.10 0.28
CA THR A 420 6.66 -10.40 -0.10
C THR A 420 5.73 -11.17 -1.04
N ARG A 421 4.41 -11.07 -0.85
CA ARG A 421 3.41 -11.71 -1.73
C ARG A 421 3.44 -11.22 -3.17
N VAL A 422 4.09 -10.10 -3.46
CA VAL A 422 4.38 -9.64 -4.83
C VAL A 422 5.04 -10.75 -5.66
N PHE A 423 6.01 -11.47 -5.09
CA PHE A 423 6.70 -12.55 -5.78
C PHE A 423 5.75 -13.71 -6.16
N PHE A 424 4.78 -14.04 -5.31
CA PHE A 424 3.70 -14.98 -5.64
C PHE A 424 2.90 -14.53 -6.89
N TYR A 425 2.55 -13.24 -6.96
CA TYR A 425 1.89 -12.69 -8.14
C TYR A 425 2.80 -12.68 -9.38
N GLN A 426 4.12 -12.57 -9.20
CA GLN A 426 5.10 -12.67 -10.30
C GLN A 426 5.41 -14.11 -10.74
N ARG A 427 4.95 -15.17 -10.05
CA ARG A 427 5.28 -16.57 -10.45
C ARG A 427 4.80 -16.91 -11.87
N SER A 428 5.71 -17.27 -12.77
CA SER A 428 5.42 -17.83 -14.11
C SER A 428 5.06 -19.31 -14.01
N GLY A 429 4.18 -19.83 -14.87
CA GLY A 429 3.82 -21.25 -14.87
C GLY A 429 3.01 -21.72 -13.66
N PHE A 430 2.45 -20.79 -12.88
CA PHE A 430 1.67 -21.08 -11.67
C PHE A 430 0.35 -20.32 -11.69
N ALA A 431 -0.74 -20.98 -11.32
CA ALA A 431 -2.06 -20.37 -11.28
C ALA A 431 -2.26 -19.54 -10.00
N LYS A 432 -2.83 -18.34 -10.11
CA LYS A 432 -3.15 -17.47 -8.98
C LYS A 432 -4.61 -17.69 -8.61
N GLN A 433 -4.86 -18.51 -7.61
CA GLN A 433 -6.22 -18.95 -7.23
C GLN A 433 -6.51 -18.70 -5.75
N THR A 434 -7.79 -18.61 -5.41
CA THR A 434 -8.27 -18.58 -4.02
C THR A 434 -7.90 -19.89 -3.29
N PRO A 435 -7.55 -19.86 -1.99
CA PRO A 435 -7.59 -18.71 -1.08
C PRO A 435 -6.31 -17.84 -1.11
N TYR A 436 -5.31 -18.19 -1.92
CA TYR A 436 -4.01 -17.51 -1.93
C TYR A 436 -4.04 -16.16 -2.64
N ALA A 437 -4.63 -16.11 -3.83
CA ALA A 437 -4.90 -14.88 -4.57
C ALA A 437 -6.28 -14.30 -4.20
N GLN A 438 -6.33 -13.01 -3.90
CA GLN A 438 -7.58 -12.29 -3.66
C GLN A 438 -8.26 -11.91 -4.99
N SER A 439 -9.59 -11.97 -5.06
CA SER A 439 -10.36 -11.43 -6.19
C SER A 439 -10.24 -9.90 -6.21
N PRO A 440 -10.04 -9.25 -7.38
CA PRO A 440 -10.13 -9.80 -8.73
C PRO A 440 -8.81 -10.31 -9.33
N TRP A 441 -7.72 -10.37 -8.55
CA TRP A 441 -6.36 -10.70 -9.03
C TRP A 441 -6.08 -12.20 -9.14
N THR A 442 -7.07 -12.97 -9.58
CA THR A 442 -6.90 -14.40 -9.88
C THR A 442 -6.57 -14.60 -11.36
N ASP A 443 -5.75 -15.59 -11.67
CA ASP A 443 -5.39 -15.96 -13.05
C ASP A 443 -5.04 -17.46 -13.17
N GLY A 444 -5.07 -17.98 -14.40
CA GLY A 444 -4.54 -19.30 -14.74
C GLY A 444 -3.00 -19.37 -14.71
N ALA A 445 -2.44 -20.54 -14.98
CA ALA A 445 -0.99 -20.69 -15.11
C ALA A 445 -0.51 -20.17 -16.47
N ALA A 446 0.42 -19.22 -16.46
CA ALA A 446 0.96 -18.61 -17.68
C ALA A 446 2.08 -19.43 -18.33
N PHE A 447 2.23 -19.30 -19.65
CA PHE A 447 3.37 -19.81 -20.41
C PHE A 447 3.57 -21.35 -20.40
N LEU A 448 2.50 -22.14 -20.32
CA LEU A 448 2.54 -23.61 -20.35
C LEU A 448 2.07 -24.24 -21.68
N GLY A 449 1.76 -23.41 -22.69
CA GLY A 449 1.33 -23.84 -24.01
C GLY A 449 2.46 -24.21 -24.97
N THR A 450 2.10 -24.39 -26.24
CA THR A 450 3.01 -24.79 -27.32
C THR A 450 4.19 -23.82 -27.47
N GLN A 451 5.42 -24.34 -27.43
CA GLN A 451 6.66 -23.54 -27.55
C GLN A 451 6.79 -22.40 -26.53
N GLN A 452 6.20 -22.57 -25.35
CA GLN A 452 6.39 -21.68 -24.20
C GLN A 452 7.37 -22.32 -23.21
N ASP A 453 7.26 -22.06 -21.90
CA ASP A 453 8.31 -22.39 -20.95
C ASP A 453 8.57 -23.91 -20.80
N ALA A 454 7.58 -24.77 -21.07
CA ALA A 454 7.75 -26.24 -20.99
C ALA A 454 8.35 -26.89 -22.27
N ASP A 455 8.34 -26.19 -23.41
CA ASP A 455 8.95 -26.59 -24.70
C ASP A 455 9.73 -25.38 -25.28
N CYS A 456 10.52 -24.73 -24.43
CA CYS A 456 11.18 -23.49 -24.80
C CYS A 456 12.38 -23.81 -25.69
N ARG A 457 12.61 -22.99 -26.72
CA ARG A 457 13.67 -23.24 -27.73
C ARG A 457 14.69 -22.12 -27.74
N LEU A 458 15.89 -22.43 -28.19
CA LEU A 458 16.97 -21.45 -28.29
C LEU A 458 16.59 -20.37 -29.32
N VAL A 459 16.81 -19.10 -28.99
CA VAL A 459 16.45 -17.98 -29.88
C VAL A 459 17.12 -18.08 -31.26
N SER A 460 18.37 -18.55 -31.30
CA SER A 460 19.16 -18.68 -32.54
C SER A 460 18.94 -20.00 -33.27
N ASN A 461 18.21 -20.95 -32.68
CA ASN A 461 17.88 -22.23 -33.30
C ASN A 461 16.58 -22.77 -32.71
N THR A 462 15.46 -22.57 -33.41
CA THR A 462 14.13 -22.99 -32.94
C THR A 462 13.76 -24.44 -33.27
N SER A 463 14.76 -25.28 -33.57
CA SER A 463 14.58 -26.73 -33.74
C SER A 463 14.11 -27.37 -32.44
N VAL A 464 13.26 -28.40 -32.55
CA VAL A 464 12.80 -29.23 -31.43
C VAL A 464 13.98 -29.87 -30.65
N THR A 465 15.14 -30.06 -31.30
CA THR A 465 16.36 -30.57 -30.66
C THR A 465 16.94 -29.62 -29.60
N THR A 466 16.53 -28.36 -29.60
CA THR A 466 16.91 -27.38 -28.57
C THR A 466 15.86 -27.20 -27.49
N SER A 467 14.77 -27.99 -27.53
CA SER A 467 13.69 -27.92 -26.54
C SER A 467 14.21 -28.12 -25.12
N LYS A 468 13.76 -27.26 -24.21
CA LYS A 468 14.06 -27.30 -22.78
C LYS A 468 12.83 -26.91 -21.96
N ASP A 469 12.70 -27.56 -20.81
CA ASP A 469 11.76 -27.16 -19.77
C ASP A 469 12.42 -26.12 -18.86
N VAL A 470 11.96 -24.87 -18.97
CA VAL A 470 12.42 -23.69 -18.23
C VAL A 470 11.26 -23.00 -17.48
N ARG A 471 10.25 -23.80 -17.10
CA ARG A 471 9.08 -23.33 -16.35
C ARG A 471 9.42 -22.87 -14.92
N GLY A 472 8.52 -22.08 -14.34
CA GLY A 472 8.68 -21.51 -13.00
C GLY A 472 9.41 -20.17 -13.00
N GLY A 473 9.84 -19.74 -11.81
CA GLY A 473 10.50 -18.47 -11.58
C GLY A 473 9.55 -17.28 -11.61
N TRP A 474 10.08 -16.07 -11.52
CA TRP A 474 9.33 -14.83 -11.50
C TRP A 474 9.42 -14.06 -12.82
N PHE A 475 8.34 -13.37 -13.17
CA PHE A 475 8.40 -12.21 -14.06
C PHE A 475 9.27 -11.14 -13.40
N ASP A 476 10.26 -10.62 -14.13
CA ASP A 476 11.28 -9.73 -13.59
C ASP A 476 10.70 -8.37 -13.18
N ALA A 477 9.78 -7.85 -13.99
CA ALA A 477 9.27 -6.51 -13.82
C ALA A 477 7.80 -6.39 -14.24
N GLY A 478 7.45 -5.31 -14.93
CA GLY A 478 6.11 -5.11 -15.49
C GLY A 478 5.84 -6.01 -16.71
N ASP A 479 6.89 -6.45 -17.42
CA ASP A 479 6.80 -7.45 -18.47
C ASP A 479 6.82 -8.89 -17.91
N TYR A 480 6.65 -9.88 -18.80
CA TYR A 480 6.67 -11.29 -18.41
C TYR A 480 8.02 -11.97 -18.62
N ASN A 481 9.10 -11.21 -18.82
CA ASN A 481 10.41 -11.77 -19.10
C ASN A 481 11.13 -12.18 -17.81
N LYS A 482 12.06 -13.15 -17.93
CA LYS A 482 12.80 -13.71 -16.78
C LYS A 482 14.29 -13.69 -17.09
N TYR A 483 15.09 -13.12 -16.21
CA TYR A 483 16.51 -12.87 -16.46
C TYR A 483 17.37 -13.43 -15.33
N VAL A 484 18.22 -14.43 -15.61
CA VAL A 484 19.10 -15.01 -14.59
C VAL A 484 19.98 -13.92 -13.94
N PRO A 485 20.63 -13.02 -14.69
CA PRO A 485 21.49 -11.99 -14.10
C PRO A 485 20.78 -10.99 -13.17
N PHE A 486 19.48 -10.74 -13.34
CA PHE A 486 18.72 -9.81 -12.49
C PHE A 486 18.30 -10.44 -11.15
N THR A 487 18.34 -11.76 -11.04
CA THR A 487 18.09 -12.45 -9.76
C THR A 487 19.19 -12.26 -8.72
N TYR A 488 20.39 -11.81 -9.12
CA TYR A 488 21.54 -11.67 -8.21
C TYR A 488 21.20 -10.78 -7.01
N GLY A 489 20.74 -9.55 -7.27
CA GLY A 489 20.43 -8.58 -6.22
C GLY A 489 19.30 -9.07 -5.33
N THR A 490 18.17 -9.43 -5.95
CA THR A 490 16.97 -9.93 -5.29
C THR A 490 17.24 -11.08 -4.33
N LEU A 491 17.90 -12.14 -4.81
CA LEU A 491 18.13 -13.34 -4.01
C LEU A 491 19.17 -13.11 -2.92
N VAL A 492 20.22 -12.31 -3.18
CA VAL A 492 21.18 -11.91 -2.13
C VAL A 492 20.47 -11.13 -1.04
N ASP A 493 19.65 -10.14 -1.40
CA ASP A 493 18.91 -9.33 -0.43
C ASP A 493 17.91 -10.19 0.37
N MET A 494 17.13 -11.05 -0.26
CA MET A 494 16.18 -11.95 0.43
C MET A 494 16.88 -12.92 1.39
N LEU A 495 17.96 -13.58 0.94
CA LEU A 495 18.70 -14.54 1.77
C LEU A 495 19.38 -13.86 2.97
N LEU A 496 19.91 -12.65 2.77
CA LEU A 496 20.46 -11.86 3.88
C LEU A 496 19.35 -11.35 4.80
N ALA A 497 18.21 -10.92 4.27
CA ALA A 497 17.06 -10.50 5.06
C ALA A 497 16.55 -11.61 6.00
N TYR A 498 16.52 -12.86 5.52
CA TYR A 498 16.24 -14.03 6.35
C TYR A 498 17.28 -14.20 7.47
N GLN A 499 18.57 -14.19 7.11
CA GLN A 499 19.65 -14.40 8.07
C GLN A 499 19.73 -13.29 9.13
N GLU A 500 19.49 -12.04 8.75
CA GLU A 500 19.63 -10.86 9.61
C GLU A 500 18.46 -10.69 10.58
N ASN A 501 17.25 -11.08 10.18
CA ASN A 501 16.07 -11.07 11.05
C ASN A 501 15.14 -12.26 10.81
N PRO A 502 15.51 -13.48 11.27
CA PRO A 502 14.71 -14.68 11.03
C PRO A 502 13.31 -14.63 11.67
N THR A 503 13.11 -13.79 12.69
CA THR A 503 11.87 -13.81 13.51
C THR A 503 10.66 -13.17 12.86
N VAL A 504 10.85 -12.32 11.85
CA VAL A 504 9.74 -11.66 11.13
C VAL A 504 9.25 -12.49 9.94
N TRP A 505 9.98 -13.54 9.57
CA TRP A 505 9.65 -14.45 8.49
C TRP A 505 8.89 -15.64 9.06
N THR A 506 7.58 -15.48 9.17
CA THR A 506 6.66 -16.52 9.61
C THR A 506 6.21 -17.39 8.43
N ASP A 507 5.41 -18.41 8.73
CA ASP A 507 4.88 -19.42 7.81
C ASP A 507 3.35 -19.21 7.63
N ASP A 508 2.95 -17.95 7.43
CA ASP A 508 1.55 -17.48 7.42
C ASP A 508 1.30 -16.24 6.51
N PHE A 509 2.08 -16.10 5.44
CA PHE A 509 1.96 -15.05 4.43
C PHE A 509 0.85 -15.39 3.41
N ASN A 510 0.19 -16.54 3.58
CA ASN A 510 -0.91 -17.03 2.77
C ASN A 510 -0.46 -17.25 1.31
N LEU A 511 0.70 -17.90 1.20
CA LEU A 511 1.21 -18.57 0.01
C LEU A 511 0.66 -19.99 -0.04
N PRO A 512 0.68 -20.66 -1.21
CA PRO A 512 0.37 -22.09 -1.32
C PRO A 512 1.19 -22.99 -0.39
N GLU A 513 2.41 -22.56 -0.07
CA GLU A 513 3.33 -23.27 0.80
C GLU A 513 3.12 -22.98 2.29
N SER A 514 2.38 -21.93 2.67
CA SER A 514 2.23 -21.51 4.07
C SER A 514 1.62 -22.62 4.93
N GLY A 515 2.19 -22.82 6.12
CA GLY A 515 1.88 -23.87 7.08
C GLY A 515 2.71 -25.15 6.91
N ASN A 516 3.75 -25.16 6.06
CA ASN A 516 4.59 -26.32 5.79
C ASN A 516 5.77 -26.48 6.79
N GLY A 517 5.94 -25.56 7.74
CA GLY A 517 7.05 -25.50 8.68
C GLY A 517 8.30 -24.77 8.16
N VAL A 518 8.20 -24.05 7.05
CA VAL A 518 9.26 -23.27 6.41
C VAL A 518 8.86 -21.79 6.44
N PRO A 519 9.78 -20.86 6.77
CA PRO A 519 9.51 -19.44 6.59
C PRO A 519 9.10 -19.13 5.15
N ASP A 520 7.97 -18.45 4.93
CA ASP A 520 7.42 -18.23 3.58
C ASP A 520 8.39 -17.48 2.66
N LEU A 521 9.26 -16.64 3.21
CA LEU A 521 10.33 -16.00 2.44
C LEU A 521 11.24 -17.05 1.77
N LEU A 522 11.57 -18.14 2.47
CA LEU A 522 12.40 -19.21 1.94
C LEU A 522 11.63 -20.10 0.96
N ASP A 523 10.33 -20.27 1.12
CA ASP A 523 9.50 -20.94 0.11
C ASP A 523 9.47 -20.16 -1.20
N GLU A 524 9.32 -18.84 -1.12
CA GLU A 524 9.37 -17.97 -2.28
C GLU A 524 10.78 -17.97 -2.91
N VAL A 525 11.85 -17.84 -2.12
CA VAL A 525 13.24 -17.99 -2.62
C VAL A 525 13.43 -19.34 -3.32
N LYS A 526 12.90 -20.42 -2.75
CA LYS A 526 12.97 -21.76 -3.34
C LYS A 526 12.29 -21.81 -4.72
N TRP A 527 11.17 -21.11 -4.91
CA TRP A 527 10.48 -21.04 -6.20
C TRP A 527 11.41 -20.55 -7.32
N GLU A 528 12.16 -19.48 -7.06
CA GLU A 528 13.11 -18.92 -8.02
C GLU A 528 14.35 -19.80 -8.19
N LEU A 529 14.88 -20.37 -7.10
CA LEU A 529 16.01 -21.29 -7.16
C LEU A 529 15.69 -22.55 -7.98
N ASP A 530 14.46 -23.07 -7.90
CA ASP A 530 14.00 -24.19 -8.72
C ASP A 530 14.00 -23.83 -10.22
N TRP A 531 13.72 -22.58 -10.57
CA TRP A 531 13.88 -22.10 -11.95
C TRP A 531 15.34 -21.97 -12.34
N LEU A 532 16.19 -21.38 -11.49
CA LEU A 532 17.63 -21.27 -11.74
C LEU A 532 18.29 -22.64 -11.94
N LEU A 533 17.88 -23.67 -11.20
CA LEU A 533 18.36 -25.05 -11.39
C LEU A 533 17.98 -25.60 -12.77
N ARG A 534 16.79 -25.26 -13.30
CA ARG A 534 16.40 -25.61 -14.69
C ARG A 534 17.19 -24.83 -15.74
N MET A 535 17.68 -23.65 -15.39
CA MET A 535 18.54 -22.84 -16.25
C MET A 535 20.00 -23.31 -16.27
N GLN A 536 20.42 -24.16 -15.32
CA GLN A 536 21.76 -24.74 -15.29
C GLN A 536 21.89 -25.92 -16.28
N GLN A 537 22.94 -25.88 -17.06
CA GLN A 537 23.34 -26.90 -18.03
C GLN A 537 24.23 -27.95 -17.35
N ALA A 538 24.39 -29.11 -17.99
CA ALA A 538 25.19 -30.22 -17.45
C ALA A 538 26.68 -29.87 -17.24
N ASP A 539 27.22 -28.89 -17.97
CA ASP A 539 28.59 -28.39 -17.83
C ASP A 539 28.74 -27.34 -16.70
N GLY A 540 27.66 -27.02 -16.00
CA GLY A 540 27.62 -26.03 -14.93
C GLY A 540 27.25 -24.62 -15.38
N SER A 541 27.25 -24.32 -16.69
CA SER A 541 26.86 -23.01 -17.22
C SER A 541 25.38 -22.72 -17.04
N LEU A 542 24.98 -21.45 -16.89
CA LEU A 542 23.58 -21.05 -16.79
C LEU A 542 23.15 -20.30 -18.05
N LEU A 543 21.98 -20.67 -18.59
CA LEU A 543 21.25 -19.95 -19.63
C LEU A 543 20.93 -18.52 -19.18
N HIS A 544 20.92 -17.55 -20.11
CA HIS A 544 20.91 -16.14 -19.73
C HIS A 544 19.52 -15.59 -19.35
N LYS A 545 18.51 -15.87 -20.18
CA LYS A 545 17.14 -15.36 -19.99
C LYS A 545 16.11 -16.24 -20.68
N VAL A 546 14.84 -16.05 -20.32
CA VAL A 546 13.66 -16.58 -21.01
C VAL A 546 12.72 -15.42 -21.31
N SER A 547 12.39 -15.21 -22.58
CA SER A 547 11.68 -14.00 -23.04
C SER A 547 10.84 -14.29 -24.28
N VAL A 548 9.83 -13.47 -24.54
CA VAL A 548 9.32 -13.27 -25.92
C VAL A 548 10.41 -12.58 -26.75
N ILE A 549 10.35 -12.67 -28.08
CA ILE A 549 11.38 -12.07 -28.95
C ILE A 549 11.20 -10.57 -29.18
N ASP A 550 10.02 -10.05 -28.89
CA ASP A 550 9.61 -8.65 -29.01
C ASP A 550 9.07 -8.12 -27.66
N PHE A 551 8.17 -7.16 -27.68
CA PHE A 551 7.49 -6.60 -26.50
C PHE A 551 6.03 -7.05 -26.38
N SER A 552 5.64 -8.11 -27.09
CA SER A 552 4.27 -8.61 -27.09
C SER A 552 3.90 -9.21 -25.73
N ALA A 553 2.75 -8.79 -25.20
CA ALA A 553 2.23 -9.30 -23.93
C ALA A 553 0.69 -9.26 -23.95
N THR A 554 0.05 -10.28 -23.37
CA THR A 554 -1.41 -10.34 -23.18
C THR A 554 -1.79 -10.28 -21.71
N SER A 555 -2.86 -9.56 -21.38
CA SER A 555 -3.48 -9.58 -20.04
C SER A 555 -4.79 -10.40 -20.04
N PRO A 556 -5.02 -11.29 -19.05
CA PRO A 556 -4.07 -11.67 -18.01
C PRO A 556 -2.95 -12.59 -18.57
N PRO A 557 -1.85 -12.84 -17.83
CA PRO A 557 -0.70 -13.62 -18.28
C PRO A 557 -1.05 -15.02 -18.82
N SER A 558 -2.06 -15.69 -18.24
CA SER A 558 -2.49 -17.01 -18.71
C SER A 558 -3.10 -17.03 -20.12
N ALA A 559 -3.58 -15.89 -20.61
CA ALA A 559 -4.08 -15.72 -21.97
C ALA A 559 -2.97 -15.46 -23.00
N ASP A 560 -1.73 -15.30 -22.55
CA ASP A 560 -0.60 -15.08 -23.43
C ASP A 560 -0.17 -16.38 -24.12
N THR A 561 -0.29 -16.40 -25.44
CA THR A 561 0.04 -17.56 -26.30
C THR A 561 1.32 -17.35 -27.10
N HIS A 562 2.02 -16.23 -26.90
CA HIS A 562 3.26 -15.97 -27.62
C HIS A 562 4.33 -17.01 -27.24
N ALA A 563 5.11 -17.40 -28.24
CA ALA A 563 6.18 -18.37 -28.06
C ALA A 563 7.31 -17.74 -27.22
N ARG A 564 7.88 -18.53 -26.31
CA ARG A 564 8.99 -18.11 -25.45
C ARG A 564 10.31 -18.69 -25.95
N ARG A 565 11.39 -17.95 -25.79
CA ARG A 565 12.74 -18.35 -26.21
C ARG A 565 13.73 -18.15 -25.08
N TYR A 566 14.67 -19.06 -24.98
CA TYR A 566 15.79 -18.91 -24.06
C TYR A 566 17.04 -18.38 -24.78
N GLY A 567 17.82 -17.57 -24.06
CA GLY A 567 19.14 -17.12 -24.45
C GLY A 567 20.23 -18.13 -24.09
N ALA A 568 21.29 -18.21 -24.89
CA ALA A 568 22.45 -19.07 -24.62
C ALA A 568 23.11 -18.75 -23.27
N ALA A 569 23.92 -19.69 -22.76
CA ALA A 569 24.63 -19.51 -21.51
C ALA A 569 25.70 -18.40 -21.58
N SER A 570 26.01 -17.79 -20.44
CA SER A 570 26.96 -16.68 -20.34
C SER A 570 27.64 -16.64 -18.99
N THR A 571 28.74 -15.91 -18.88
CA THR A 571 29.42 -15.69 -17.60
C THR A 571 28.58 -14.83 -16.65
N ASP A 572 27.83 -13.83 -17.14
CA ASP A 572 26.95 -13.01 -16.29
C ASP A 572 25.93 -13.89 -15.53
N ALA A 573 25.25 -14.78 -16.26
CA ALA A 573 24.26 -15.69 -15.69
C ALA A 573 24.91 -16.77 -14.81
N THR A 574 26.05 -17.32 -15.24
CA THR A 574 26.70 -18.41 -14.52
C THR A 574 27.34 -17.94 -13.21
N ALA A 575 27.99 -16.78 -13.20
CA ALA A 575 28.52 -16.17 -11.98
C ALA A 575 27.40 -15.79 -10.99
N THR A 576 26.23 -15.40 -11.52
CA THR A 576 25.02 -15.17 -10.70
C THR A 576 24.59 -16.46 -10.02
N GLY A 577 24.38 -17.53 -10.79
CA GLY A 577 24.03 -18.85 -10.26
C GLY A 577 25.02 -19.33 -9.20
N ALA A 578 26.32 -19.21 -9.46
CA ALA A 578 27.37 -19.59 -8.51
C ALA A 578 27.21 -18.90 -7.14
N ALA A 579 26.96 -17.59 -7.12
CA ALA A 579 26.82 -16.83 -5.89
C ALA A 579 25.50 -17.14 -5.16
N VAL A 580 24.36 -17.08 -5.86
CA VAL A 580 23.05 -17.23 -5.23
C VAL A 580 22.82 -18.67 -4.75
N PHE A 581 23.26 -19.69 -5.49
CA PHE A 581 23.19 -21.07 -5.05
C PHE A 581 24.06 -21.32 -3.80
N ALA A 582 25.25 -20.72 -3.74
CA ALA A 582 26.13 -20.86 -2.58
C ALA A 582 25.52 -20.23 -1.32
N LEU A 583 25.00 -19.00 -1.41
CA LEU A 583 24.36 -18.34 -0.28
C LEU A 583 23.07 -19.06 0.15
N ALA A 584 22.26 -19.51 -0.81
CA ALA A 584 21.04 -20.27 -0.52
C ALA A 584 21.36 -21.62 0.13
N ALA A 585 22.39 -22.33 -0.33
CA ALA A 585 22.82 -23.57 0.28
C ALA A 585 23.17 -23.40 1.76
N ILE A 586 23.81 -22.29 2.16
CA ILE A 586 24.07 -21.98 3.57
C ILE A 586 22.75 -21.89 4.35
N GLN A 587 21.76 -21.13 3.85
CA GLN A 587 20.49 -20.94 4.55
C GLN A 587 19.69 -22.24 4.64
N PHE A 588 19.50 -22.97 3.54
CA PHE A 588 18.71 -24.21 3.53
C PHE A 588 19.35 -25.33 4.35
N LYS A 589 20.69 -25.41 4.41
CA LYS A 589 21.40 -26.37 5.29
C LYS A 589 21.30 -26.03 6.77
N SER A 590 21.04 -24.76 7.12
CA SER A 590 20.87 -24.34 8.51
C SER A 590 19.50 -24.71 9.10
N LEU A 591 18.53 -25.04 8.25
CA LEU A 591 17.19 -25.44 8.67
C LEU A 591 17.20 -26.84 9.31
N SER A 592 16.23 -27.11 10.18
CA SER A 592 16.09 -28.40 10.86
C SER A 592 15.53 -29.52 9.96
N SER A 593 14.94 -29.18 8.81
CA SER A 593 14.32 -30.14 7.89
C SER A 593 15.36 -30.91 7.05
N PRO A 594 15.45 -32.26 7.17
CA PRO A 594 16.39 -33.06 6.38
C PRO A 594 16.20 -32.92 4.86
N THR A 595 14.94 -32.77 4.42
CA THR A 595 14.62 -32.55 3.00
C THR A 595 15.22 -31.25 2.49
N LEU A 596 15.13 -30.17 3.27
CA LEU A 596 15.69 -28.87 2.90
C LEU A 596 17.20 -28.84 3.02
N GLN A 597 17.78 -29.57 3.97
CA GLN A 597 19.24 -29.78 4.03
C GLN A 597 19.76 -30.53 2.78
N SER A 598 19.01 -31.52 2.30
CA SER A 598 19.29 -32.21 1.04
C SER A 598 19.20 -31.26 -0.16
N TYR A 599 18.14 -30.45 -0.22
CA TYR A 599 18.01 -29.39 -1.23
C TYR A 599 19.21 -28.41 -1.19
N GLY A 600 19.63 -27.99 0.00
CA GLY A 600 20.85 -27.18 0.17
C GLY A 600 22.12 -27.89 -0.33
N SER A 601 22.18 -29.22 -0.33
CA SER A 601 23.29 -29.98 -0.91
C SER A 601 23.23 -30.04 -2.44
N THR A 602 22.03 -30.09 -3.02
CA THR A 602 21.82 -29.88 -4.47
C THR A 602 22.30 -28.49 -4.89
N LEU A 603 21.90 -27.45 -4.15
CA LEU A 603 22.33 -26.08 -4.40
C LEU A 603 23.85 -25.91 -4.27
N GLN A 604 24.47 -26.52 -3.26
CA GLN A 604 25.94 -26.51 -3.13
C GLN A 604 26.62 -27.10 -4.38
N THR A 605 26.12 -28.22 -4.90
CA THR A 605 26.68 -28.86 -6.10
C THR A 605 26.52 -27.95 -7.31
N ALA A 606 25.33 -27.37 -7.49
CA ALA A 606 25.05 -26.41 -8.55
C ALA A 606 25.98 -25.18 -8.48
N ALA A 607 26.21 -24.65 -7.27
CA ALA A 607 27.09 -23.51 -7.03
C ALA A 607 28.56 -23.81 -7.43
N ILE A 608 29.07 -24.97 -7.03
CA ILE A 608 30.44 -25.40 -7.34
C ILE A 608 30.62 -25.55 -8.86
N ASN A 609 29.68 -26.20 -9.54
CA ASN A 609 29.73 -26.39 -10.98
C ASN A 609 29.69 -25.05 -11.73
N ALA A 610 28.81 -24.15 -11.31
CA ALA A 610 28.71 -22.81 -11.90
C ALA A 610 29.98 -21.99 -11.66
N PHE A 611 30.54 -22.02 -10.43
CA PHE A 611 31.78 -21.32 -10.13
C PHE A 611 32.95 -21.82 -10.98
N ASN A 612 33.11 -23.14 -11.08
CA ASN A 612 34.17 -23.75 -11.89
C ASN A 612 34.06 -23.36 -13.36
N TRP A 613 32.85 -23.41 -13.92
CA TRP A 613 32.60 -22.99 -15.30
C TRP A 613 32.89 -21.49 -15.49
N ALA A 614 32.35 -20.62 -14.64
CA ALA A 614 32.52 -19.17 -14.76
C ALA A 614 33.97 -18.71 -14.52
N ASN A 615 34.74 -19.46 -13.72
CA ASN A 615 36.17 -19.18 -13.53
C ASN A 615 37.00 -19.59 -14.76
N SER A 616 36.64 -20.71 -15.40
CA SER A 616 37.27 -21.17 -16.64
C SER A 616 36.86 -20.34 -17.86
N ASN A 617 35.68 -19.72 -17.79
CA ASN A 617 35.07 -18.94 -18.86
C ASN A 617 34.72 -17.52 -18.36
N PRO A 618 35.72 -16.65 -18.07
CA PRO A 618 35.51 -15.31 -17.48
C PRO A 618 34.76 -14.31 -18.39
N SER A 619 34.76 -14.55 -19.70
CA SER A 619 34.43 -13.53 -20.70
C SER A 619 33.46 -14.04 -21.78
N VAL A 620 32.63 -15.04 -21.47
CA VAL A 620 31.57 -15.51 -22.37
C VAL A 620 30.39 -14.54 -22.27
N LEU A 621 30.32 -13.64 -23.24
CA LEU A 621 29.27 -12.61 -23.31
C LEU A 621 27.98 -13.19 -23.90
N PHE A 622 26.84 -12.72 -23.39
CA PHE A 622 25.55 -13.04 -23.99
C PHE A 622 25.33 -12.23 -25.27
N ASN A 623 24.91 -12.93 -26.34
CA ASN A 623 24.49 -12.29 -27.58
C ASN A 623 22.96 -12.12 -27.58
N ASN A 624 22.49 -10.88 -27.53
CA ASN A 624 21.07 -10.55 -27.51
C ASN A 624 20.39 -10.58 -28.90
N ALA A 625 21.10 -11.00 -29.95
CA ALA A 625 20.51 -11.12 -31.29
C ALA A 625 19.29 -12.04 -31.29
N GLY A 626 18.19 -11.56 -31.87
CA GLY A 626 16.90 -12.25 -31.90
C GLY A 626 15.95 -11.84 -30.77
N PHE A 627 16.35 -10.97 -29.85
CA PHE A 627 15.48 -10.34 -28.85
C PHE A 627 15.47 -8.82 -29.01
N GLN A 628 14.30 -8.21 -28.84
CA GLN A 628 14.15 -6.75 -28.66
C GLN A 628 14.26 -6.35 -27.19
N SER A 629 13.93 -7.27 -26.27
CA SER A 629 14.03 -7.05 -24.82
C SER A 629 15.48 -6.88 -24.35
N VAL A 630 15.66 -6.29 -23.17
CA VAL A 630 16.98 -5.97 -22.61
C VAL A 630 17.93 -7.17 -22.59
N ALA A 631 19.21 -6.91 -22.80
CA ALA A 631 20.23 -7.97 -22.84
C ALA A 631 20.49 -8.56 -21.45
N ALA A 632 20.42 -7.76 -20.37
CA ALA A 632 20.82 -8.11 -19.00
C ALA A 632 22.32 -8.45 -18.83
N THR A 633 23.17 -7.86 -19.68
CA THR A 633 24.64 -8.01 -19.65
C THR A 633 25.31 -6.96 -18.79
N TYR A 634 26.42 -7.34 -18.14
CA TYR A 634 27.18 -6.45 -17.25
C TYR A 634 28.62 -6.24 -17.73
N ALA A 635 29.34 -5.34 -17.06
CA ALA A 635 30.74 -5.09 -17.36
C ALA A 635 31.66 -6.17 -16.73
N ASP A 636 32.93 -6.19 -17.14
CA ASP A 636 33.92 -7.18 -16.70
C ASP A 636 34.10 -7.18 -15.17
N ASN A 637 34.05 -5.99 -14.55
CA ASN A 637 34.13 -5.82 -13.10
C ASN A 637 32.94 -6.47 -12.38
N ASP A 638 31.72 -6.40 -12.91
CA ASP A 638 30.54 -7.03 -12.32
C ASP A 638 30.65 -8.57 -12.35
N ARG A 639 31.10 -9.12 -13.48
CA ARG A 639 31.35 -10.57 -13.60
C ARG A 639 32.42 -11.03 -12.64
N LEU A 640 33.47 -10.23 -12.41
CA LEU A 640 34.46 -10.51 -11.38
C LEU A 640 33.84 -10.41 -9.98
N ALA A 641 33.11 -9.35 -9.66
CA ALA A 641 32.48 -9.12 -8.35
C ALA A 641 31.53 -10.27 -7.97
N ARG A 642 30.72 -10.77 -8.91
CA ARG A 642 29.84 -11.93 -8.68
C ARG A 642 30.63 -13.21 -8.42
N ARG A 643 31.76 -13.43 -9.08
CA ARG A 643 32.66 -14.57 -8.78
C ARG A 643 33.37 -14.41 -7.44
N VAL A 644 33.77 -13.20 -7.07
CA VAL A 644 34.30 -12.90 -5.73
C VAL A 644 33.23 -13.17 -4.67
N ALA A 645 31.99 -12.76 -4.90
CA ALA A 645 30.86 -13.09 -4.01
C ALA A 645 30.62 -14.59 -3.90
N ALA A 646 30.60 -15.31 -5.03
CA ALA A 646 30.50 -16.77 -5.03
C ALA A 646 31.62 -17.44 -4.25
N ALA A 647 32.86 -16.98 -4.39
CA ALA A 647 34.00 -17.49 -3.63
C ALA A 647 33.87 -17.21 -2.12
N ALA A 648 33.37 -16.04 -1.72
CA ALA A 648 33.09 -15.74 -0.31
C ALA A 648 32.07 -16.72 0.27
N PHE A 649 30.94 -16.91 -0.41
CA PHE A 649 29.86 -17.78 0.06
C PHE A 649 30.26 -19.25 0.01
N LEU A 650 30.94 -19.72 -1.05
CA LEU A 650 31.45 -21.08 -1.14
C LEU A 650 32.49 -21.38 -0.07
N TYR A 651 33.35 -20.42 0.29
CA TYR A 651 34.28 -20.59 1.40
C TYR A 651 33.55 -20.78 2.73
N VAL A 652 32.55 -19.94 3.02
CA VAL A 652 31.73 -20.10 4.24
C VAL A 652 30.98 -21.44 4.24
N LEU A 653 30.44 -21.85 3.09
CA LEU A 653 29.66 -23.08 2.94
C LEU A 653 30.51 -24.36 3.08
N THR A 654 31.74 -24.35 2.57
CA THR A 654 32.53 -25.58 2.39
C THR A 654 33.81 -25.64 3.24
N GLY A 655 34.35 -24.50 3.65
CA GLY A 655 35.68 -24.40 4.25
C GLY A 655 36.84 -24.65 3.28
N ASP A 656 36.60 -24.84 1.98
CA ASP A 656 37.64 -25.13 1.00
C ASP A 656 38.50 -23.88 0.70
N ASN A 657 39.81 -23.99 0.95
CA ASN A 657 40.77 -22.92 0.78
C ASN A 657 40.96 -22.46 -0.66
N THR A 658 40.50 -23.21 -1.66
CA THR A 658 40.51 -22.80 -3.07
C THR A 658 39.68 -21.54 -3.26
N TYR A 659 38.48 -21.48 -2.68
CA TYR A 659 37.60 -20.32 -2.76
C TYR A 659 38.16 -19.13 -1.96
N LYS A 660 38.72 -19.39 -0.78
CA LYS A 660 39.43 -18.37 0.01
C LYS A 660 40.59 -17.76 -0.78
N THR A 661 41.39 -18.59 -1.44
CA THR A 661 42.54 -18.14 -2.24
C THR A 661 42.09 -17.29 -3.40
N PHE A 662 41.02 -17.68 -4.10
CA PHE A 662 40.42 -16.87 -5.15
C PHE A 662 39.91 -15.53 -4.61
N PHE A 663 39.19 -15.54 -3.47
CA PHE A 663 38.68 -14.33 -2.85
C PHE A 663 39.82 -13.38 -2.45
N ASP A 664 40.80 -13.86 -1.70
CA ASP A 664 41.94 -13.06 -1.22
C ASP A 664 42.77 -12.48 -2.39
N ALA A 665 42.83 -13.16 -3.53
CA ALA A 665 43.53 -12.68 -4.72
C ALA A 665 42.75 -11.59 -5.49
N ASN A 666 41.43 -11.49 -5.32
CA ASN A 666 40.57 -10.66 -6.17
C ASN A 666 39.73 -9.61 -5.43
N TYR A 667 39.57 -9.69 -4.10
CA TYR A 667 38.68 -8.78 -3.35
C TYR A 667 39.05 -7.29 -3.53
N SER A 668 40.34 -6.98 -3.69
CA SER A 668 40.84 -5.62 -3.89
C SER A 668 40.44 -5.00 -5.23
N GLN A 669 39.94 -5.81 -6.17
CA GLN A 669 39.45 -5.37 -7.48
C GLN A 669 37.96 -5.02 -7.48
N VAL A 670 37.23 -5.34 -6.40
CA VAL A 670 35.83 -4.90 -6.25
C VAL A 670 35.83 -3.41 -5.89
N HIS A 671 34.93 -2.64 -6.49
CA HIS A 671 34.99 -1.17 -6.46
C HIS A 671 34.96 -0.55 -5.06
N LEU A 672 34.29 -1.15 -4.06
CA LEU A 672 34.41 -0.71 -2.67
C LEU A 672 35.88 -0.56 -2.25
N MET A 673 36.71 -1.55 -2.61
CA MET A 673 38.13 -1.58 -2.26
C MET A 673 38.96 -0.67 -3.16
N GLN A 674 38.62 -0.55 -4.45
CA GLN A 674 39.34 0.32 -5.38
C GLN A 674 39.10 1.81 -5.12
N TRP A 675 37.84 2.18 -4.84
CA TRP A 675 37.40 3.56 -4.69
C TRP A 675 37.43 4.02 -3.23
N SER A 676 37.54 3.08 -2.29
CA SER A 676 37.32 3.33 -0.87
C SER A 676 35.98 4.02 -0.59
N PHE A 677 34.99 3.69 -1.41
CA PHE A 677 33.71 4.38 -1.49
C PHE A 677 32.59 3.35 -1.55
N ALA A 678 31.67 3.47 -0.61
CA ALA A 678 30.50 2.64 -0.52
C ALA A 678 29.30 3.31 -1.21
N TYR A 679 28.61 2.57 -2.07
CA TYR A 679 27.64 3.10 -3.03
C TYR A 679 26.38 2.21 -3.11
N PRO A 680 25.15 2.76 -3.07
CA PRO A 680 23.93 1.95 -3.05
C PRO A 680 23.74 1.06 -4.28
N PHE A 681 24.19 1.46 -5.48
CA PHE A 681 24.07 0.61 -6.69
C PHE A 681 24.93 -0.66 -6.65
N GLU A 682 25.88 -0.74 -5.71
CA GLU A 682 26.74 -1.91 -5.51
C GLU A 682 26.55 -2.55 -4.13
N ALA A 683 25.41 -2.28 -3.45
CA ALA A 683 25.13 -2.78 -2.10
C ALA A 683 25.42 -4.27 -1.95
N THR A 684 24.94 -5.09 -2.89
CA THR A 684 25.05 -6.54 -2.82
C THR A 684 26.47 -7.08 -3.05
N TYR A 685 27.31 -6.39 -3.83
CA TYR A 685 28.74 -6.72 -3.92
C TYR A 685 29.49 -6.38 -2.62
N GLN A 686 29.14 -5.25 -1.99
CA GLN A 686 29.70 -4.84 -0.71
C GLN A 686 29.28 -5.79 0.41
N ASP A 687 28.02 -6.23 0.41
CA ASP A 687 27.52 -7.23 1.34
C ASP A 687 28.29 -8.54 1.24
N ALA A 688 28.63 -9.00 0.03
CA ALA A 688 29.42 -10.22 -0.16
C ALA A 688 30.85 -10.10 0.42
N LEU A 689 31.50 -8.94 0.25
CA LEU A 689 32.80 -8.66 0.88
C LEU A 689 32.67 -8.69 2.40
N LEU A 690 31.67 -8.00 2.95
CA LEU A 690 31.39 -7.99 4.38
C LEU A 690 31.05 -9.39 4.90
N TYR A 691 30.34 -10.22 4.12
CA TYR A 691 29.98 -11.58 4.51
C TYR A 691 31.21 -12.46 4.73
N TYR A 692 32.22 -12.36 3.86
CA TYR A 692 33.51 -13.06 4.04
C TYR A 692 34.14 -12.77 5.41
N THR A 693 34.02 -11.53 5.91
CA THR A 693 34.59 -11.13 7.21
C THR A 693 34.02 -11.89 8.42
N ARG A 694 32.87 -12.55 8.24
CA ARG A 694 32.22 -13.40 9.25
C ARG A 694 32.81 -14.81 9.30
N ALA A 695 33.53 -15.25 8.27
CA ALA A 695 34.10 -16.59 8.24
C ALA A 695 35.21 -16.76 9.28
N ALA A 696 35.19 -17.85 10.04
CA ALA A 696 36.17 -18.10 11.11
C ALA A 696 37.62 -18.19 10.59
N GLY A 697 37.83 -18.67 9.36
CA GLY A 697 39.14 -18.76 8.71
C GLY A 697 39.44 -17.64 7.71
N ALA A 698 38.66 -16.56 7.68
CA ALA A 698 38.94 -15.41 6.83
C ALA A 698 40.33 -14.83 7.12
N THR A 699 41.07 -14.46 6.06
CA THR A 699 42.39 -13.82 6.22
C THR A 699 42.25 -12.53 7.02
N THR A 700 42.93 -12.42 8.16
CA THR A 700 42.78 -11.30 9.10
C THR A 700 43.06 -9.94 8.45
N SER A 701 44.10 -9.83 7.63
CA SER A 701 44.42 -8.58 6.93
C SER A 701 43.34 -8.17 5.93
N VAL A 702 42.81 -9.12 5.15
CA VAL A 702 41.72 -8.91 4.18
C VAL A 702 40.44 -8.48 4.91
N LYS A 703 40.09 -9.18 5.99
CA LYS A 703 38.97 -8.84 6.86
C LYS A 703 39.08 -7.40 7.38
N ASN A 704 40.22 -7.04 7.94
CA ASN A 704 40.44 -5.70 8.50
C ASN A 704 40.39 -4.62 7.42
N ALA A 705 40.93 -4.89 6.22
CA ALA A 705 40.86 -3.98 5.08
C ALA A 705 39.41 -3.70 4.67
N ILE A 706 38.60 -4.75 4.47
CA ILE A 706 37.19 -4.62 4.09
C ILE A 706 36.40 -3.82 5.14
N LEU A 707 36.51 -4.20 6.41
CA LEU A 707 35.78 -3.54 7.50
C LEU A 707 36.20 -2.07 7.66
N SER A 708 37.50 -1.77 7.59
CA SER A 708 38.00 -0.40 7.67
C SER A 708 37.57 0.45 6.49
N THR A 709 37.61 -0.08 5.26
CA THR A 709 37.20 0.66 4.07
C THR A 709 35.71 0.96 4.06
N TYR A 710 34.87 -0.04 4.35
CA TYR A 710 33.43 0.14 4.40
C TYR A 710 33.04 1.14 5.49
N SER A 711 33.51 0.94 6.73
CA SER A 711 33.19 1.82 7.85
C SER A 711 33.72 3.24 7.64
N GLY A 712 34.93 3.39 7.09
CA GLY A 712 35.50 4.68 6.73
C GLY A 712 34.63 5.46 5.76
N SER A 713 34.15 4.81 4.70
CA SER A 713 33.23 5.42 3.72
C SER A 713 31.92 5.85 4.35
N LEU A 714 31.27 4.99 5.14
CA LEU A 714 29.96 5.27 5.74
C LEU A 714 30.03 6.37 6.82
N LYS A 715 31.14 6.44 7.56
CA LYS A 715 31.29 7.33 8.72
C LYS A 715 31.75 8.74 8.35
N THR A 716 32.78 8.86 7.50
CA THR A 716 33.43 10.15 7.20
C THR A 716 33.85 10.33 5.75
N GLY A 717 34.19 9.26 5.04
CA GLY A 717 34.82 9.30 3.71
C GLY A 717 33.86 9.65 2.56
N ASN A 718 32.55 9.55 2.79
CA ASN A 718 31.52 9.92 1.83
C ASN A 718 30.47 10.80 2.53
N SER A 719 30.30 12.02 2.01
CA SER A 719 29.33 13.01 2.52
C SER A 719 27.88 12.57 2.42
N ASP A 720 27.58 11.61 1.54
CA ASP A 720 26.22 11.15 1.27
C ASP A 720 25.68 10.23 2.38
N ASN A 721 26.56 9.68 3.21
CA ASN A 721 26.23 8.69 4.26
C ASN A 721 25.96 9.36 5.61
N LEU A 722 26.59 8.93 6.71
CA LEU A 722 26.34 9.48 8.04
C LEU A 722 26.48 11.02 8.10
N PRO A 723 27.44 11.65 7.40
CA PRO A 723 27.51 13.11 7.37
C PRO A 723 26.24 13.79 6.86
N SER A 724 25.54 13.24 5.85
CA SER A 724 24.30 13.84 5.33
C SER A 724 23.17 13.80 6.37
N TYR A 725 23.07 12.70 7.12
CA TYR A 725 22.10 12.57 8.21
C TYR A 725 22.39 13.55 9.35
N LEU A 726 23.65 13.63 9.79
CA LEU A 726 24.06 14.53 10.88
C LEU A 726 23.89 16.00 10.50
N ASN A 727 24.19 16.35 9.25
CA ASN A 727 24.01 17.70 8.71
C ASN A 727 22.57 18.02 8.33
N GLN A 728 21.65 17.05 8.46
CA GLN A 728 20.24 17.21 8.11
C GLN A 728 20.05 17.68 6.66
N SER A 729 20.88 17.16 5.74
CA SER A 729 20.98 17.64 4.35
C SER A 729 19.70 17.48 3.53
N ASP A 730 18.83 16.53 3.90
CA ASP A 730 17.54 16.30 3.25
C ASP A 730 16.39 16.65 4.21
N ALA A 731 15.51 17.53 3.77
CA ALA A 731 14.32 17.94 4.52
C ALA A 731 13.35 16.76 4.77
N TYR A 732 13.42 15.70 3.96
CA TYR A 732 12.63 14.48 4.06
C TYR A 732 13.39 13.31 4.71
N ARG A 733 14.59 13.59 5.26
CA ARG A 733 15.36 12.68 6.13
C ARG A 733 15.86 11.38 5.47
N ALA A 734 15.87 11.31 4.14
CA ALA A 734 16.30 10.13 3.39
C ALA A 734 17.27 10.53 2.28
N PHE A 735 18.37 11.21 2.62
CA PHE A 735 19.21 11.87 1.61
C PHE A 735 19.70 10.91 0.51
N LEU A 736 19.58 11.35 -0.73
CA LEU A 736 20.20 10.72 -1.87
C LEU A 736 20.82 11.83 -2.74
N LYS A 737 22.04 11.64 -3.23
CA LYS A 737 22.68 12.62 -4.13
C LYS A 737 21.87 12.77 -5.41
N ASN A 738 21.86 13.97 -5.99
CA ASN A 738 21.07 14.30 -7.19
C ASN A 738 21.19 13.24 -8.31
N ASP A 739 22.41 12.87 -8.68
CA ASP A 739 22.69 11.96 -9.79
C ASP A 739 22.33 10.50 -9.49
N ASN A 740 22.01 10.18 -8.24
CA ASN A 740 21.55 8.86 -7.83
C ASN A 740 20.02 8.71 -7.93
N TYR A 741 19.29 9.80 -8.22
CA TYR A 741 17.88 9.70 -8.61
C TYR A 741 17.79 9.32 -10.08
N THR A 742 17.68 8.02 -10.34
CA THR A 742 17.53 7.44 -11.67
C THR A 742 16.22 6.67 -11.79
N TRP A 743 15.98 6.03 -12.94
CA TRP A 743 14.99 4.96 -13.02
C TRP A 743 15.32 3.92 -11.95
N GLY A 744 14.34 3.61 -11.09
CA GLY A 744 14.52 2.68 -9.97
C GLY A 744 15.07 3.34 -8.71
N SER A 745 14.99 4.68 -8.56
CA SER A 745 15.54 5.37 -7.37
C SER A 745 15.02 4.87 -6.02
N ASN A 746 13.85 4.22 -5.96
CA ASN A 746 13.36 3.58 -4.74
C ASN A 746 14.15 2.29 -4.37
N GLU A 747 14.73 1.58 -5.33
CA GLU A 747 15.74 0.54 -5.07
C GLU A 747 16.98 1.18 -4.45
N THR A 748 17.49 2.25 -5.07
CA THR A 748 18.67 2.97 -4.58
C THR A 748 18.46 3.51 -3.16
N LYS A 749 17.26 4.05 -2.87
CA LYS A 749 16.84 4.44 -1.51
C LYS A 749 16.85 3.25 -0.56
N SER A 750 16.33 2.11 -0.99
CA SER A 750 16.27 0.90 -0.17
C SER A 750 17.67 0.42 0.21
N HIS A 751 18.58 0.32 -0.77
CA HIS A 751 19.98 -0.03 -0.53
C HIS A 751 20.73 0.99 0.33
N GLN A 752 20.51 2.30 0.12
CA GLN A 752 21.12 3.32 0.97
C GLN A 752 20.69 3.19 2.44
N GLY A 753 19.41 2.89 2.69
CA GLY A 753 18.89 2.58 4.02
C GLY A 753 19.54 1.32 4.62
N ASN A 754 19.63 0.23 3.82
CA ASN A 754 20.27 -1.03 4.23
C ASN A 754 21.73 -0.80 4.66
N MET A 755 22.50 0.01 3.92
CA MET A 755 23.90 0.29 4.26
C MET A 755 24.07 0.92 5.65
N PHE A 756 23.12 1.76 6.10
CA PHE A 756 23.15 2.28 7.46
C PHE A 756 22.91 1.20 8.51
N PHE A 757 21.92 0.33 8.29
CA PHE A 757 21.69 -0.80 9.18
C PHE A 757 22.84 -1.80 9.17
N THR A 758 23.53 -2.00 8.05
CA THR A 758 24.73 -2.84 7.94
C THR A 758 25.84 -2.38 8.89
N MET A 759 26.02 -1.07 9.12
CA MET A 759 26.96 -0.56 10.13
C MET A 759 26.67 -1.08 11.55
N ASN A 760 25.38 -1.23 11.88
CA ASN A 760 24.93 -1.78 13.16
C ASN A 760 25.09 -3.31 13.21
N VAL A 761 24.71 -4.02 12.14
CA VAL A 761 24.83 -5.48 12.03
C VAL A 761 26.29 -5.92 12.23
N TYR A 762 27.24 -5.20 11.66
CA TYR A 762 28.67 -5.50 11.79
C TYR A 762 29.35 -4.78 12.96
N ASN A 763 28.61 -4.02 13.77
CA ASN A 763 29.12 -3.30 14.94
C ASN A 763 30.35 -2.41 14.66
N GLN A 764 30.33 -1.68 13.54
CA GLN A 764 31.51 -0.96 13.02
C GLN A 764 31.73 0.42 13.67
N ASP A 765 30.68 1.05 14.23
CA ASP A 765 30.81 2.36 14.86
C ASP A 765 29.79 2.52 16.00
N VAL A 766 30.13 1.95 17.16
CA VAL A 766 29.26 1.83 18.33
C VAL A 766 28.67 3.17 18.80
N GLY A 767 29.47 4.24 18.71
CA GLY A 767 29.06 5.58 19.15
C GLY A 767 27.93 6.20 18.31
N ASN A 768 27.70 5.72 17.09
CA ASN A 768 26.70 6.24 16.16
C ASN A 768 25.55 5.25 15.89
N LYS A 769 25.41 4.16 16.66
CA LYS A 769 24.37 3.14 16.45
C LYS A 769 22.96 3.71 16.28
N THR A 770 22.59 4.66 17.13
CA THR A 770 21.30 5.35 17.07
C THR A 770 21.15 6.20 15.81
N ASN A 771 22.21 6.90 15.40
CA ASN A 771 22.19 7.70 14.17
C ASN A 771 22.03 6.81 12.94
N TYR A 772 22.73 5.67 12.87
CA TYR A 772 22.56 4.71 11.78
C TYR A 772 21.17 4.10 11.74
N ARG A 773 20.61 3.74 12.90
CA ARG A 773 19.22 3.29 12.99
C ARG A 773 18.27 4.35 12.46
N ASP A 774 18.36 5.57 12.97
CA ASP A 774 17.42 6.63 12.64
C ASP A 774 17.59 7.12 11.18
N ALA A 775 18.80 7.03 10.63
CA ALA A 775 19.06 7.26 9.21
C ALA A 775 18.38 6.20 8.34
N GLY A 776 18.59 4.91 8.62
CA GLY A 776 17.96 3.81 7.87
C GLY A 776 16.42 3.86 7.94
N MET A 777 15.86 4.14 9.12
CA MET A 777 14.41 4.33 9.29
C MET A 777 13.85 5.49 8.44
N GLY A 778 14.64 6.55 8.22
CA GLY A 778 14.24 7.68 7.38
C GLY A 778 13.91 7.26 5.94
N PHE A 779 14.63 6.29 5.38
CA PHE A 779 14.38 5.78 4.03
C PHE A 779 13.07 4.98 3.96
N ILE A 780 12.72 4.25 5.02
CA ILE A 780 11.43 3.56 5.11
C ILE A 780 10.28 4.55 5.17
N HIS A 781 10.39 5.53 6.07
CA HIS A 781 9.36 6.57 6.19
C HIS A 781 9.19 7.33 4.87
N TYR A 782 10.29 7.60 4.14
CA TYR A 782 10.23 8.19 2.80
C TYR A 782 9.43 7.33 1.83
N LEU A 783 9.67 6.01 1.79
CA LEU A 783 8.94 5.09 0.91
C LEU A 783 7.44 4.99 1.28
N HIS A 784 7.10 5.24 2.54
CA HIS A 784 5.75 5.11 3.09
C HIS A 784 4.92 6.41 3.13
N GLY A 785 5.47 7.55 2.72
CA GLY A 785 4.72 8.81 2.63
C GLY A 785 5.45 10.07 3.10
N VAL A 786 6.61 9.94 3.77
CA VAL A 786 7.47 11.08 4.16
C VAL A 786 8.33 11.52 2.99
N ASN A 787 7.69 11.91 1.89
CA ASN A 787 8.32 12.41 0.68
C ASN A 787 7.50 13.57 0.09
N PRO A 788 8.05 14.38 -0.83
CA PRO A 788 7.35 15.58 -1.34
C PRO A 788 6.03 15.32 -2.04
N THR A 789 5.83 14.12 -2.56
CA THR A 789 4.58 13.72 -3.24
C THR A 789 3.51 13.19 -2.28
N ALA A 790 3.89 12.94 -1.02
CA ALA A 790 3.11 12.24 0.01
C ALA A 790 2.74 10.79 -0.33
N TYR A 791 3.07 10.26 -1.52
CA TYR A 791 2.74 8.88 -1.88
C TYR A 791 3.41 7.88 -0.95
N CYS A 792 2.63 6.91 -0.47
CA CYS A 792 3.19 5.60 -0.17
C CYS A 792 3.48 4.94 -1.53
N TYR A 793 4.76 4.64 -1.81
CA TYR A 793 5.18 4.13 -3.12
C TYR A 793 4.79 2.66 -3.36
N LEU A 794 4.05 2.05 -2.43
CA LEU A 794 3.48 0.72 -2.59
C LEU A 794 2.11 0.78 -3.27
N THR A 795 1.81 -0.18 -4.14
CA THR A 795 0.48 -0.29 -4.75
C THR A 795 -0.59 -0.68 -3.74
N ASN A 796 -1.78 -0.10 -3.90
CA ASN A 796 -3.04 -0.53 -3.26
C ASN A 796 -2.98 -0.92 -1.76
N MET A 797 -2.16 -0.24 -0.95
CA MET A 797 -1.97 -0.58 0.47
C MET A 797 -3.07 -0.04 1.40
N GLY A 798 -4.18 0.44 0.85
CA GLY A 798 -5.18 1.14 1.65
C GLY A 798 -5.87 0.27 2.70
N ALA A 799 -6.20 -0.98 2.37
CA ALA A 799 -6.73 -1.93 3.35
C ALA A 799 -5.72 -2.30 4.46
N TYR A 800 -4.47 -1.85 4.34
CA TYR A 800 -3.35 -2.19 5.22
C TYR A 800 -2.68 -0.97 5.85
N GLY A 801 -3.32 0.21 5.84
CA GLY A 801 -2.80 1.44 6.46
C GLY A 801 -1.99 2.35 5.53
N GLY A 802 -1.92 2.04 4.23
CA GLY A 802 -1.31 2.92 3.23
C GLY A 802 -2.35 3.86 2.60
N GLU A 803 -2.88 4.81 3.37
CA GLU A 803 -3.50 6.09 2.96
C GLU A 803 -3.55 6.36 1.45
N PHE A 804 -2.45 6.98 1.04
CA PHE A 804 -2.20 7.57 -0.25
C PHE A 804 -1.18 6.71 -0.98
N SER A 805 -1.51 5.44 -1.17
CA SER A 805 -0.64 4.49 -1.87
C SER A 805 -0.71 4.68 -3.38
N ALA A 806 0.33 4.25 -4.10
CA ALA A 806 0.35 4.23 -5.57
C ALA A 806 -0.95 3.55 -6.10
N PRO A 807 -1.76 4.25 -6.91
CA PRO A 807 -3.05 3.74 -7.36
C PRO A 807 -2.93 2.82 -8.58
N THR A 808 -1.80 2.85 -9.28
CA THR A 808 -1.57 2.18 -10.54
C THR A 808 -0.09 1.87 -10.70
N MET A 809 0.26 0.99 -11.64
CA MET A 809 1.63 0.62 -11.96
C MET A 809 1.75 0.22 -13.43
N TYR A 810 2.90 0.50 -14.05
CA TYR A 810 3.21 -0.06 -15.36
C TYR A 810 3.40 -1.57 -15.22
N HIS A 811 2.49 -2.35 -15.79
CA HIS A 811 2.58 -3.81 -15.78
C HIS A 811 1.71 -4.42 -16.88
N SER A 812 2.19 -5.41 -17.63
CA SER A 812 1.44 -6.05 -18.72
C SER A 812 0.15 -6.73 -18.24
N TRP A 813 0.16 -7.43 -17.10
CA TRP A 813 -1.05 -7.96 -16.46
C TRP A 813 -2.00 -6.84 -16.03
N PHE A 814 -1.52 -5.86 -15.26
CA PHE A 814 -2.36 -4.81 -14.70
C PHE A 814 -2.33 -3.53 -15.55
N GLY A 815 -2.30 -3.69 -16.88
CA GLY A 815 -1.97 -2.62 -17.82
C GLY A 815 -3.07 -1.59 -18.02
N ASP A 816 -2.70 -0.49 -18.68
CA ASP A 816 -3.60 0.58 -19.10
C ASP A 816 -4.85 0.04 -19.81
N GLY A 817 -6.01 0.54 -19.40
CA GLY A 817 -7.31 0.15 -19.95
C GLY A 817 -7.81 -1.23 -19.52
N THR A 818 -7.07 -1.98 -18.70
CA THR A 818 -7.58 -3.20 -18.05
C THR A 818 -8.47 -2.86 -16.85
N VAL A 819 -9.27 -3.83 -16.40
CA VAL A 819 -10.07 -3.69 -15.15
C VAL A 819 -9.20 -3.53 -13.89
N PHE A 820 -7.88 -3.74 -14.00
CA PHE A 820 -6.92 -3.68 -12.90
C PHE A 820 -6.07 -2.41 -12.89
N ASP A 821 -6.15 -1.58 -13.93
CA ASP A 821 -5.27 -0.42 -14.13
C ASP A 821 -5.16 0.47 -12.87
N LEU A 822 -6.30 0.82 -12.28
CA LEU A 822 -6.39 1.64 -11.07
C LEU A 822 -6.66 0.80 -9.80
N ASN A 823 -6.49 -0.52 -9.88
CA ASN A 823 -6.65 -1.45 -8.77
C ASN A 823 -5.68 -2.65 -8.89
N PRO A 824 -4.35 -2.42 -8.96
CA PRO A 824 -3.37 -3.52 -8.91
C PRO A 824 -3.39 -4.21 -7.53
N PRO A 825 -2.82 -5.42 -7.41
CA PRO A 825 -2.64 -6.07 -6.11
C PRO A 825 -1.81 -5.20 -5.15
N PRO A 826 -1.99 -5.35 -3.84
CA PRO A 826 -1.26 -4.58 -2.84
C PRO A 826 0.23 -4.96 -2.78
N GLY A 827 1.10 -4.00 -2.47
CA GLY A 827 2.46 -4.25 -1.97
C GLY A 827 3.60 -4.15 -3.00
N TYR A 828 3.32 -3.88 -4.28
CA TYR A 828 4.38 -3.64 -5.28
C TYR A 828 5.05 -2.29 -5.03
N LEU A 829 6.38 -2.28 -4.91
CA LEU A 829 7.14 -1.04 -4.84
C LEU A 829 7.38 -0.46 -6.24
N MET A 830 6.97 0.81 -6.42
CA MET A 830 7.20 1.56 -7.66
C MET A 830 8.64 2.04 -7.80
N GLY A 831 9.12 2.19 -9.05
CA GLY A 831 10.47 2.65 -9.36
C GLY A 831 10.88 3.98 -8.71
N GLY A 832 9.94 4.93 -8.57
CA GLY A 832 10.16 6.17 -7.80
C GLY A 832 10.53 7.38 -8.66
N ALA A 833 11.09 8.41 -8.03
CA ALA A 833 11.37 9.68 -8.68
C ALA A 833 12.52 9.56 -9.69
N ASN A 834 12.33 10.14 -10.89
CA ASN A 834 13.31 10.12 -11.97
C ASN A 834 13.37 11.51 -12.65
N PRO A 835 14.30 12.40 -12.25
CA PRO A 835 14.45 13.74 -12.84
C PRO A 835 14.91 13.71 -14.30
N THR A 836 15.46 12.59 -14.78
CA THR A 836 15.91 12.43 -16.17
C THR A 836 14.84 11.85 -17.09
N TYR A 837 13.62 11.62 -16.59
CA TYR A 837 12.53 11.12 -17.41
C TYR A 837 12.29 12.01 -18.63
N ALA A 838 12.19 11.35 -19.78
CA ALA A 838 11.63 11.89 -21.00
C ALA A 838 10.75 10.83 -21.66
N PRO A 839 9.61 11.23 -22.27
CA PRO A 839 8.89 10.32 -23.16
C PRO A 839 9.74 9.99 -24.39
N ASP A 840 9.34 8.96 -25.15
CA ASP A 840 10.02 8.62 -26.40
C ASP A 840 9.97 9.79 -27.39
N ALA A 841 10.95 9.86 -28.30
CA ALA A 841 10.97 10.87 -29.37
C ALA A 841 9.73 10.82 -30.29
N ALA A 842 9.02 9.68 -30.34
CA ALA A 842 7.75 9.53 -31.04
C ALA A 842 6.55 10.17 -30.31
N TYR A 843 6.67 10.53 -29.03
CA TYR A 843 5.61 11.21 -28.29
C TYR A 843 5.45 12.65 -28.79
N SER A 844 4.27 12.95 -29.34
CA SER A 844 3.92 14.27 -29.90
C SER A 844 2.88 15.04 -29.04
N GLY A 845 2.57 14.51 -27.86
CA GLY A 845 1.64 15.13 -26.92
C GLY A 845 2.25 16.31 -26.13
N PRO A 846 1.46 16.94 -25.25
CA PRO A 846 1.95 18.01 -24.37
C PRO A 846 2.96 17.49 -23.36
N VAL A 847 3.78 18.39 -22.80
CA VAL A 847 4.77 18.04 -21.76
C VAL A 847 4.10 17.30 -20.60
N ILE A 848 4.64 16.14 -20.23
CA ILE A 848 4.13 15.30 -19.13
C ILE A 848 4.72 15.83 -17.83
N SER A 849 4.01 16.76 -17.18
CA SER A 849 4.41 17.40 -15.93
C SER A 849 3.35 17.24 -14.84
N PRO A 850 3.68 16.65 -13.68
CA PRO A 850 4.89 15.86 -13.40
C PRO A 850 5.02 14.64 -14.34
N PRO A 851 6.22 14.03 -14.51
CA PRO A 851 7.45 14.27 -13.74
C PRO A 851 8.41 15.28 -14.39
N GLN A 852 8.20 15.68 -15.66
CA GLN A 852 9.02 16.72 -16.29
C GLN A 852 8.81 18.07 -15.58
N ASN A 853 9.83 18.94 -15.59
CA ASN A 853 9.77 20.29 -15.01
C ASN A 853 9.47 20.32 -13.51
N GLN A 854 9.91 19.30 -12.77
CA GLN A 854 9.74 19.21 -11.32
C GLN A 854 11.09 19.25 -10.59
N PRO A 855 11.12 19.69 -9.33
CA PRO A 855 12.23 19.37 -8.43
C PRO A 855 12.47 17.86 -8.37
N ILE A 856 13.72 17.44 -8.15
CA ILE A 856 14.18 16.05 -8.21
C ILE A 856 13.23 15.07 -7.49
N GLN A 857 12.89 15.35 -6.23
CA GLN A 857 12.04 14.47 -5.42
C GLN A 857 10.55 14.54 -5.77
N LYS A 858 10.14 15.49 -6.62
CA LYS A 858 8.79 15.62 -7.20
C LYS A 858 8.72 15.14 -8.66
N SER A 859 9.83 14.69 -9.24
CA SER A 859 9.88 14.09 -10.57
C SER A 859 9.28 12.68 -10.57
N TYR A 860 8.04 12.55 -10.10
CA TYR A 860 7.25 11.33 -10.04
C TYR A 860 5.80 11.64 -10.39
N LYS A 861 5.18 10.75 -11.16
CA LYS A 861 3.75 10.71 -11.43
C LYS A 861 3.35 9.24 -11.38
N ALA A 862 2.17 8.91 -10.87
CA ALA A 862 1.63 7.57 -10.88
C ALA A 862 0.67 7.40 -12.08
N TRP A 863 1.13 6.75 -13.15
CA TRP A 863 0.34 6.46 -14.36
C TRP A 863 0.90 5.23 -15.09
N ASN A 864 0.09 4.63 -15.98
CA ASN A 864 0.30 3.28 -16.51
C ASN A 864 0.38 3.22 -18.04
N THR A 865 0.58 4.34 -18.73
CA THR A 865 0.63 4.32 -20.20
C THR A 865 1.95 3.70 -20.68
N SER A 866 1.87 2.90 -21.74
CA SER A 866 3.04 2.31 -22.39
C SER A 866 3.72 3.32 -23.34
N TYR A 867 4.40 2.81 -24.37
CA TYR A 867 4.98 3.60 -25.44
C TYR A 867 3.90 4.46 -26.15
N PRO A 868 4.18 5.73 -26.49
CA PRO A 868 5.47 6.42 -26.38
C PRO A 868 5.64 7.27 -25.11
N GLU A 869 4.73 7.19 -24.13
CA GLU A 869 4.86 7.93 -22.86
C GLU A 869 5.87 7.31 -21.89
N ASN A 870 6.07 5.99 -21.94
CA ASN A 870 7.12 5.29 -21.21
C ASN A 870 7.01 5.41 -19.68
N SER A 871 5.81 5.22 -19.12
CA SER A 871 5.56 5.35 -17.66
C SER A 871 6.36 4.37 -16.78
N TRP A 872 6.86 3.28 -17.38
CA TRP A 872 7.71 2.29 -16.74
C TRP A 872 8.97 2.87 -16.08
N GLN A 873 9.47 4.01 -16.59
CA GLN A 873 10.64 4.70 -16.02
C GLN A 873 10.45 5.16 -14.57
N LEU A 874 9.20 5.17 -14.07
CA LEU A 874 8.84 5.60 -12.71
C LEU A 874 7.91 4.62 -11.99
N ASN A 875 7.01 3.93 -12.71
CA ASN A 875 5.95 3.09 -12.13
C ASN A 875 6.05 1.61 -12.47
N GLU A 876 7.17 1.16 -13.02
CA GLU A 876 7.39 -0.29 -13.18
C GLU A 876 7.86 -0.90 -11.86
N PRO A 877 7.22 -1.99 -11.38
CA PRO A 877 7.79 -2.79 -10.32
C PRO A 877 8.93 -3.64 -10.88
N ALA A 878 9.89 -3.98 -10.03
CA ALA A 878 10.95 -4.92 -10.38
C ALA A 878 11.32 -5.80 -9.19
N ILE A 879 11.71 -7.05 -9.46
CA ILE A 879 12.08 -8.01 -8.42
C ILE A 879 13.23 -7.50 -7.54
N TYR A 880 14.19 -6.78 -8.12
CA TYR A 880 15.36 -6.25 -7.42
C TYR A 880 15.01 -5.06 -6.52
N SER A 881 14.13 -4.16 -6.98
CA SER A 881 13.55 -3.10 -6.15
C SER A 881 12.78 -3.69 -4.96
N GLN A 882 11.97 -4.73 -5.22
CA GLN A 882 11.18 -5.39 -4.20
C GLN A 882 12.08 -6.09 -3.16
N GLY A 883 13.09 -6.82 -3.61
CA GLY A 883 14.08 -7.52 -2.76
C GLY A 883 14.83 -6.56 -1.82
N ALA A 884 15.33 -5.46 -2.37
CA ALA A 884 16.03 -4.43 -1.59
C ALA A 884 15.14 -3.83 -0.49
N TYR A 885 13.87 -3.57 -0.82
CA TYR A 885 12.90 -3.00 0.09
C TYR A 885 12.47 -3.95 1.21
N ILE A 886 12.20 -5.22 0.90
CA ILE A 886 11.82 -6.18 1.96
C ILE A 886 12.97 -6.44 2.93
N ARG A 887 14.23 -6.37 2.47
CA ARG A 887 15.39 -6.40 3.37
C ARG A 887 15.45 -5.17 4.26
N LEU A 888 15.23 -3.98 3.69
CA LEU A 888 15.20 -2.74 4.46
C LEU A 888 14.12 -2.79 5.55
N LEU A 889 12.91 -3.22 5.19
CA LEU A 889 11.78 -3.32 6.09
C LEU A 889 11.97 -4.38 7.19
N SER A 890 12.57 -5.52 6.86
CA SER A 890 12.86 -6.57 7.83
C SER A 890 13.92 -6.13 8.84
N GLN A 891 14.97 -5.44 8.39
CA GLN A 891 16.02 -4.90 9.26
C GLN A 891 15.46 -3.79 10.16
N ALA A 892 14.59 -2.93 9.66
CA ALA A 892 13.94 -1.93 10.51
C ALA A 892 13.08 -2.55 11.61
N SER A 893 12.38 -3.64 11.29
CA SER A 893 11.57 -4.38 12.25
C SER A 893 12.38 -4.96 13.42
N CYS A 894 13.71 -4.90 13.37
CA CYS A 894 14.59 -5.22 14.49
C CYS A 894 14.58 -4.17 15.61
N TYR A 895 14.19 -2.92 15.35
CA TYR A 895 14.37 -1.79 16.29
C TYR A 895 13.12 -1.49 17.14
N THR A 896 12.50 -2.55 17.65
CA THR A 896 11.40 -2.52 18.62
C THR A 896 11.92 -2.32 20.05
N ASP A 897 11.01 -2.10 21.01
CA ASP A 897 11.35 -2.14 22.43
C ASP A 897 11.40 -3.58 23.00
N ARG A 898 11.31 -4.60 22.15
CA ARG A 898 11.33 -6.02 22.53
C ARG A 898 12.43 -6.77 21.80
N VAL A 899 13.28 -7.48 22.53
CA VAL A 899 14.38 -8.27 21.98
C VAL A 899 14.14 -9.74 22.28
N THR A 900 14.05 -10.55 21.23
CA THR A 900 13.62 -11.96 21.30
C THR A 900 14.80 -12.91 21.14
N SER A 901 14.91 -13.95 21.96
CA SER A 901 15.92 -14.99 21.77
C SER A 901 15.62 -15.83 20.52
N VAL A 902 16.62 -16.10 19.67
CA VAL A 902 16.50 -16.92 18.44
C VAL A 902 17.17 -18.29 18.55
N ARG A 903 17.96 -18.51 19.60
CA ARG A 903 18.55 -19.81 19.95
C ARG A 903 18.91 -19.85 21.43
N SER A 904 19.21 -21.04 21.94
CA SER A 904 19.90 -21.17 23.24
C SER A 904 21.33 -20.63 23.15
N GLY A 905 21.82 -19.97 24.19
CA GLY A 905 23.18 -19.43 24.23
C GLY A 905 23.39 -18.41 25.36
N ASN A 906 24.53 -17.71 25.34
CA ASN A 906 24.86 -16.72 26.38
C ASN A 906 24.11 -15.40 26.14
N TRP A 907 23.68 -14.72 27.21
CA TRP A 907 23.02 -13.42 27.12
C TRP A 907 23.85 -12.38 26.35
N ASN A 908 25.18 -12.38 26.52
CA ASN A 908 26.09 -11.47 25.83
C ASN A 908 26.53 -11.97 24.45
N ASP A 909 26.04 -13.12 23.98
CA ASP A 909 26.24 -13.56 22.60
C ASP A 909 25.19 -12.89 21.70
N PRO A 910 25.58 -12.02 20.75
CA PRO A 910 24.64 -11.41 19.81
C PRO A 910 23.79 -12.44 19.08
N ALA A 911 24.35 -13.60 18.73
CA ALA A 911 23.63 -14.63 17.98
C ALA A 911 22.56 -15.36 18.81
N THR A 912 22.51 -15.15 20.13
CA THR A 912 21.39 -15.59 20.97
C THR A 912 20.12 -14.77 20.73
N TRP A 913 20.25 -13.52 20.29
CA TRP A 913 19.14 -12.57 20.19
C TRP A 913 18.84 -12.17 18.75
N ALA A 914 17.56 -11.92 18.48
CA ALA A 914 17.09 -11.45 17.18
C ALA A 914 17.86 -10.20 16.76
N CYS A 915 18.26 -10.17 15.49
CA CYS A 915 19.01 -9.07 14.90
C CYS A 915 20.37 -8.77 15.56
N GLY A 916 20.94 -9.71 16.32
CA GLY A 916 22.21 -9.48 17.02
C GLY A 916 22.12 -8.47 18.16
N ARG A 917 20.91 -8.05 18.56
CA ARG A 917 20.71 -7.03 19.60
C ARG A 917 20.77 -7.68 20.97
N ILE A 918 21.85 -7.48 21.71
CA ILE A 918 21.91 -7.89 23.13
C ILE A 918 20.92 -6.99 23.92
N PRO A 919 19.96 -7.55 24.69
CA PRO A 919 19.01 -6.74 25.44
C PRO A 919 19.71 -5.81 26.43
N SER A 920 19.17 -4.60 26.56
CA SER A 920 19.63 -3.53 27.43
C SER A 920 18.50 -2.99 28.31
N LEU A 921 18.80 -2.01 29.18
CA LEU A 921 17.80 -1.38 30.07
C LEU A 921 16.61 -0.72 29.35
N THR A 922 16.64 -0.55 28.02
CA THR A 922 15.49 -0.06 27.24
C THR A 922 14.63 -1.16 26.66
N ASP A 923 15.09 -2.42 26.72
CA ASP A 923 14.50 -3.55 26.00
C ASP A 923 13.73 -4.50 26.91
N GLN A 924 12.53 -4.89 26.49
CA GLN A 924 11.81 -6.05 26.99
C GLN A 924 12.45 -7.31 26.40
N ALA A 925 13.25 -8.02 27.21
CA ALA A 925 13.85 -9.28 26.80
C ALA A 925 12.79 -10.38 26.78
N PHE A 926 12.72 -11.14 25.69
CA PHE A 926 11.79 -12.25 25.53
C PHE A 926 12.55 -13.55 25.25
N VAL A 927 12.52 -14.49 26.20
CA VAL A 927 13.12 -15.81 26.03
C VAL A 927 12.06 -16.78 25.54
N GLN A 928 12.20 -17.21 24.28
CA GLN A 928 11.24 -18.08 23.59
C GLN A 928 11.13 -19.48 24.23
N PRO A 929 10.00 -20.18 24.03
CA PRO A 929 9.86 -21.58 24.43
C PRO A 929 11.00 -22.45 23.90
N GLY A 930 11.51 -23.35 24.73
CA GLY A 930 12.60 -24.28 24.37
C GLY A 930 14.01 -23.67 24.36
N HIS A 931 14.16 -22.35 24.48
CA HIS A 931 15.47 -21.71 24.57
C HIS A 931 15.99 -21.66 26.02
N VAL A 932 17.29 -21.86 26.18
CA VAL A 932 18.02 -21.67 27.44
C VAL A 932 19.04 -20.56 27.24
N VAL A 933 18.85 -19.44 27.94
CA VAL A 933 19.79 -18.31 27.95
C VAL A 933 20.68 -18.38 29.19
N THR A 934 21.99 -18.45 29.02
CA THR A 934 22.94 -18.44 30.13
C THR A 934 23.40 -17.03 30.47
N ILE A 935 23.51 -16.72 31.77
CA ILE A 935 23.98 -15.44 32.28
C ILE A 935 25.19 -15.72 33.17
N ASP A 936 26.37 -15.32 32.70
CA ASP A 936 27.67 -15.51 33.37
C ASP A 936 28.31 -14.21 33.89
N ALA A 937 27.67 -13.06 33.61
CA ALA A 937 28.10 -11.73 34.04
C ALA A 937 26.90 -10.90 34.51
N THR A 938 27.14 -9.66 34.95
CA THR A 938 26.04 -8.72 35.22
C THR A 938 25.49 -8.18 33.91
N VAL A 939 24.20 -8.37 33.67
CA VAL A 939 23.45 -7.95 32.47
C VAL A 939 22.18 -7.22 32.87
N GLN A 940 21.55 -6.52 31.92
CA GLN A 940 20.44 -5.62 32.21
C GLN A 940 19.34 -5.70 31.15
N ALA A 941 18.07 -5.57 31.57
CA ALA A 941 16.92 -5.44 30.68
C ALA A 941 15.88 -4.47 31.26
N LYS A 942 15.01 -3.87 30.45
CA LYS A 942 13.82 -3.14 30.95
C LYS A 942 12.82 -4.10 31.60
N GLY A 943 12.69 -5.29 31.05
CA GLY A 943 11.80 -6.33 31.54
C GLY A 943 12.20 -7.69 30.96
N LEU A 944 11.66 -8.76 31.53
CA LEU A 944 11.89 -10.13 31.06
C LEU A 944 10.56 -10.88 30.98
N ASP A 945 10.19 -11.29 29.78
CA ASP A 945 9.13 -12.27 29.53
C ASP A 945 9.77 -13.63 29.24
N LEU A 946 9.54 -14.58 30.15
CA LEU A 946 10.23 -15.87 30.19
C LEU A 946 9.27 -17.00 29.83
N LYS A 947 9.36 -17.49 28.57
CA LYS A 947 8.68 -18.71 28.11
C LYS A 947 9.65 -19.90 27.99
N GLY A 948 10.96 -19.63 27.89
CA GLY A 948 12.05 -20.61 28.00
C GLY A 948 12.66 -20.67 29.40
N LYS A 949 13.99 -20.79 29.47
CA LYS A 949 14.75 -20.83 30.73
C LYS A 949 15.90 -19.83 30.72
N VAL A 950 16.22 -19.29 31.89
CA VAL A 950 17.44 -18.52 32.14
C VAL A 950 18.28 -19.26 33.18
N ASN A 951 19.55 -19.53 32.86
CA ASN A 951 20.49 -20.21 33.75
C ASN A 951 21.59 -19.24 34.19
N TYR A 952 21.67 -18.97 35.49
CA TYR A 952 22.74 -18.17 36.07
C TYR A 952 23.94 -19.07 36.37
N ILE A 953 25.11 -18.71 35.83
CA ILE A 953 26.38 -19.41 36.06
C ILE A 953 27.44 -18.39 36.48
N ASN A 954 28.53 -18.84 37.10
CA ASN A 954 29.71 -17.99 37.42
C ASN A 954 29.39 -16.68 38.16
N GLY A 955 28.31 -16.62 38.95
CA GLY A 955 27.90 -15.41 39.67
C GLY A 955 27.21 -14.35 38.82
N GLY A 956 26.74 -14.70 37.62
CA GLY A 956 25.97 -13.82 36.74
C GLY A 956 24.70 -13.27 37.40
N LYS A 957 24.30 -12.06 37.01
CA LYS A 957 23.17 -11.32 37.59
C LYS A 957 22.39 -10.62 36.48
N LEU A 958 21.06 -10.70 36.50
CA LEU A 958 20.19 -9.89 35.63
C LEU A 958 19.55 -8.78 36.45
N THR A 959 19.76 -7.54 36.05
CA THR A 959 19.05 -6.38 36.60
C THR A 959 17.88 -6.03 35.69
N ILE A 960 16.66 -6.02 36.25
CA ILE A 960 15.46 -5.57 35.53
C ILE A 960 15.19 -4.12 35.94
N GLY A 961 15.05 -3.23 34.96
CA GLY A 961 14.66 -1.83 35.18
C GLY A 961 13.21 -1.75 35.66
N ASN A 962 12.95 -0.92 36.68
CA ASN A 962 11.58 -0.67 37.17
C ASN A 962 10.70 0.01 36.13
#